data_AF-A0A0C2GNL6-F1
#
_entry.id   AF-A0A0C2GNL6-F1
#
_cell.length_a   1.000
_cell.length_b   1.000
_cell.length_c   1.000
_cell.angle_alpha   90.00
_cell.angle_beta   90.00
_cell.angle_gamma   90.00
#
_symmetry.space_group_name_H-M   'P 1'
#
loop_
_entity.id
_entity.type
_entity.pdbx_description
1 polymer ?
#
loop_
_entity_poly.entity_id
_entity_poly.type
_entity_poly.pdbx_seq_one_letter_code
_entity_poly.pdbx_strand_id
1 'polypeptide(L)'
;MCTISDEIRLRPVTAAATLSLSLGGVSQSLVPSMAIRLRALPELTRCNASLTIVPNDAQYNWFLDGVFVTNDDSYRIPAYTYAAGDSVEVAIEVNYKDSATNQHLSATANETLMYVAEKLIATVDAVSRSIASDAPVLIDASRSKNPNERGGSVTHDWSCFNMTSMQKCDLPAAIETSSQILRVPPRILNQGMSFNFSDKVHAQNLSNVAWSVVSIGPPKLPQISFSPNIIDKVSTGDYVRIQAYVTVQQSWLNTKWEVVRTPDTSFFELSSFLFDPNTTFTLAQMSQSNQAAVSLTIPPANPQLLYHMQILYRHPNWTGLLPGMQYSIRLNAYSKDGSSFADVQIFVNAPPTPGVVEVVPPNGASALNTQIEFRMGDGWSDEDQPLEYRFGLKLLNVDNSTETQQDPPSCSKRIGYRGLLEVCDHYSSCSTAESATFEVSPPPNLTVAIVDMVAAINSDIGNGNIFSALSNMYALDIQKCEEDLDVVTADKITTKLLMTLDENSDSNDYKEVLASASRLMNVVTPPVLEALVLVLEEYRKILGLTSAPRSAREKREAVAAKPISNEQEVGFSNIHVTWCIQSDSQANDMLNMYDLLLEKNQPIVEVYLLNIQDFLSTFCVQLDASSSRVMSAEGAGYTTIQAQSLVPGSKNFSVSSYTIAGEFAKVIMFSNEFRARFSSWHCGPSMVVCQNICLATSQIKLTAVFKNDQLMNHLFGNTYDAVSVNKTVSQLYQCLLFVGKVWDETKCLASSFAKRFDGVDHIQCKCSSAGMLR
;
A
#
# COMPACT_ATOMS: atom_id res chain seq x y z
N MET A 1 -48.28 80.18 18.47
CA MET A 1 -48.61 79.63 19.81
C MET A 1 -50.11 79.50 19.91
N CYS A 2 -50.65 78.34 20.30
CA CYS A 2 -52.09 78.20 20.56
C CYS A 2 -52.41 79.02 21.83
N THR A 3 -52.95 80.23 21.67
CA THR A 3 -53.38 81.08 22.79
C THR A 3 -54.84 80.79 23.09
N ILE A 4 -55.14 80.37 24.32
CA ILE A 4 -56.50 80.36 24.86
C ILE A 4 -56.69 81.73 25.53
N SER A 5 -57.49 82.61 24.95
CA SER A 5 -58.01 83.78 25.67
C SER A 5 -59.47 83.50 26.03
N ASP A 6 -59.76 83.49 27.33
CA ASP A 6 -61.12 83.58 27.82
C ASP A 6 -61.68 84.97 27.48
N GLU A 7 -62.94 85.01 27.05
CA GLU A 7 -63.71 86.22 26.68
C GLU A 7 -63.48 86.78 25.27
N ILE A 8 -64.06 86.11 24.28
CA ILE A 8 -64.96 86.65 23.21
C ILE A 8 -65.16 85.53 22.18
N ARG A 9 -66.42 85.22 21.83
CA ARG A 9 -66.79 84.21 20.82
C ARG A 9 -66.29 84.60 19.43
N LEU A 10 -65.08 84.17 19.09
CA LEU A 10 -64.63 84.00 17.70
C LEU A 10 -64.74 82.51 17.34
N ARG A 11 -65.17 82.21 16.11
CA ARG A 11 -65.02 80.85 15.55
C ARG A 11 -63.57 80.42 15.76
N PRO A 12 -63.29 79.17 16.19
CA PRO A 12 -61.91 78.71 16.26
C PRO A 12 -61.28 78.92 14.89
N VAL A 13 -60.24 79.74 14.82
CA VAL A 13 -59.43 79.82 13.62
C VAL A 13 -58.86 78.42 13.44
N THR A 14 -59.29 77.83 12.34
CA THR A 14 -58.91 76.57 11.76
C THR A 14 -57.46 76.18 12.06
N ALA A 15 -57.30 74.97 12.62
CA ALA A 15 -56.20 74.04 12.33
C ALA A 15 -54.78 74.63 12.26
N ALA A 16 -54.33 75.36 13.30
CA ALA A 16 -52.91 75.67 13.41
C ALA A 16 -52.12 74.37 13.67
N ALA A 17 -51.31 73.97 12.69
CA ALA A 17 -50.37 72.86 12.77
C ALA A 17 -48.94 73.41 12.86
N THR A 18 -48.13 72.85 13.76
CA THR A 18 -46.72 73.21 13.92
C THR A 18 -45.87 71.99 13.65
N LEU A 19 -44.91 72.12 12.73
CA LEU A 19 -43.88 71.13 12.48
C LEU A 19 -42.69 71.44 13.39
N SER A 20 -42.24 70.45 14.15
CA SER A 20 -40.99 70.48 14.91
C SER A 20 -40.07 69.39 14.40
N LEU A 21 -38.77 69.57 14.57
CA LEU A 21 -37.77 68.65 14.05
C LEU A 21 -36.69 68.43 15.10
N SER A 22 -36.35 67.17 15.37
CA SER A 22 -35.20 66.80 16.18
C SER A 22 -34.25 65.89 15.39
N LEU A 23 -32.98 65.87 15.78
CA LEU A 23 -31.94 65.10 15.12
C LEU A 23 -31.60 63.85 15.95
N GLY A 24 -31.91 62.68 15.41
CA GLY A 24 -31.62 61.40 16.03
C GLY A 24 -30.24 60.85 15.62
N GLY A 25 -29.56 60.17 16.55
CA GLY A 25 -28.27 59.50 16.29
C GLY A 25 -27.01 60.32 16.59
N VAL A 26 -27.15 61.46 17.29
CA VAL A 26 -26.05 62.33 17.69
C VAL A 26 -25.48 61.87 19.04
N SER A 27 -24.16 61.59 19.09
CA SER A 27 -23.40 61.41 20.34
C SER A 27 -22.52 62.65 20.56
N GLN A 28 -22.39 63.12 21.81
CA GLN A 28 -21.65 64.33 22.16
C GLN A 28 -20.12 64.21 21.95
N SER A 29 -19.61 63.00 21.76
CA SER A 29 -18.19 62.75 21.46
C SER A 29 -18.10 61.68 20.38
N LEU A 30 -17.49 62.06 19.25
CA LEU A 30 -17.29 61.19 18.09
C LEU A 30 -15.80 60.97 17.87
N VAL A 31 -15.43 59.81 17.33
CA VAL A 31 -14.04 59.50 16.95
C VAL A 31 -13.96 59.32 15.43
N PRO A 32 -12.86 59.70 14.76
CA PRO A 32 -12.72 59.58 13.31
C PRO A 32 -12.95 58.15 12.78
N SER A 33 -12.62 57.13 13.55
CA SER A 33 -12.81 55.70 13.19
C SER A 33 -14.27 55.26 13.09
N MET A 34 -15.23 56.07 13.57
CA MET A 34 -16.64 55.71 13.68
C MET A 34 -17.49 56.38 12.59
N ALA A 35 -18.26 55.58 11.86
CA ALA A 35 -19.30 56.09 10.97
C ALA A 35 -20.57 56.39 11.76
N ILE A 36 -21.22 57.53 11.49
CA ILE A 36 -22.47 57.92 12.15
C ILE A 36 -23.63 57.97 11.17
N ARG A 37 -24.83 57.65 11.64
CA ARG A 37 -26.06 57.77 10.87
C ARG A 37 -27.02 58.72 11.57
N LEU A 38 -27.23 59.86 10.95
CA LEU A 38 -28.13 60.91 11.40
C LEU A 38 -29.52 60.65 10.83
N ARG A 39 -30.55 60.88 11.64
CA ARG A 39 -31.95 60.71 11.23
C ARG A 39 -32.75 61.94 11.56
N ALA A 40 -33.58 62.35 10.61
CA ALA A 40 -34.57 63.38 10.82
C ALA A 40 -35.74 62.79 11.61
N LEU A 41 -36.14 63.43 12.69
CA LEU A 41 -37.33 63.04 13.45
C LEU A 41 -38.33 64.21 13.45
N PRO A 42 -39.10 64.37 12.35
CA PRO A 42 -40.12 65.40 12.26
C PRO A 42 -41.37 65.02 13.08
N GLU A 43 -41.84 65.95 13.89
CA GLU A 43 -43.05 65.80 14.70
C GLU A 43 -44.04 66.91 14.35
N LEU A 44 -45.20 66.52 13.81
CA LEU A 44 -46.31 67.43 13.53
C LEU A 44 -47.27 67.45 14.73
N THR A 45 -47.46 68.63 15.31
CA THR A 45 -48.41 68.86 16.42
C THR A 45 -49.58 69.74 15.93
N ARG A 46 -50.81 69.39 16.30
CA ARG A 46 -52.03 70.16 15.96
C ARG A 46 -52.75 70.56 17.26
N CYS A 47 -53.26 71.79 17.35
CA CYS A 47 -53.92 72.27 18.59
C CYS A 47 -55.15 71.42 19.01
N ASN A 48 -55.74 70.58 18.14
CA ASN A 48 -56.92 69.74 18.41
C ASN A 48 -56.62 68.23 18.48
N ALA A 49 -55.37 67.78 18.34
CA ALA A 49 -55.01 66.36 18.32
C ALA A 49 -54.09 66.00 19.48
N SER A 50 -54.40 64.93 20.21
CA SER A 50 -53.57 64.39 21.30
C SER A 50 -52.40 63.54 20.82
N LEU A 51 -52.24 63.35 19.50
CA LEU A 51 -51.25 62.50 18.88
C LEU A 51 -50.33 63.34 17.99
N THR A 52 -49.02 63.28 18.24
CA THR A 52 -47.97 63.70 17.32
C THR A 52 -47.92 62.72 16.16
N ILE A 53 -47.90 63.24 14.93
CA ILE A 53 -47.89 62.44 13.70
C ILE A 53 -46.55 62.64 13.00
N VAL A 54 -45.92 61.54 12.56
CA VAL A 54 -44.75 61.60 11.67
C VAL A 54 -45.27 61.77 10.23
N PRO A 55 -44.97 62.87 9.54
CA PRO A 55 -45.47 63.12 8.18
C PRO A 55 -44.79 62.20 7.15
N ASN A 56 -45.57 61.39 6.44
CA ASN A 56 -45.06 60.46 5.40
C ASN A 56 -44.59 61.16 4.11
N ASP A 57 -45.10 62.36 3.81
CA ASP A 57 -44.81 63.12 2.58
C ASP A 57 -43.86 64.31 2.83
N ALA A 58 -43.02 64.23 3.85
CA ALA A 58 -42.03 65.25 4.16
C ALA A 58 -40.83 65.19 3.20
N GLN A 59 -40.37 66.36 2.75
CA GLN A 59 -39.16 66.51 1.95
C GLN A 59 -38.02 66.96 2.86
N TYR A 60 -36.89 66.24 2.80
CA TYR A 60 -35.72 66.49 3.62
C TYR A 60 -34.63 67.14 2.77
N ASN A 61 -33.91 68.10 3.34
CA ASN A 61 -32.69 68.66 2.76
C ASN A 61 -31.61 68.68 3.85
N TRP A 62 -30.57 67.87 3.68
CA TRP A 62 -29.44 67.83 4.60
C TRP A 62 -28.30 68.73 4.12
N PHE A 63 -27.69 69.45 5.07
CA PHE A 63 -26.55 70.31 4.85
C PHE A 63 -25.44 70.00 5.86
N LEU A 64 -24.20 69.93 5.37
CA LEU A 64 -22.98 69.88 6.20
C LEU A 64 -22.17 71.14 5.94
N ASP A 65 -21.87 71.92 6.99
CA ASP A 65 -21.15 73.20 6.90
C ASP A 65 -21.74 74.12 5.80
N GLY A 66 -23.07 74.09 5.65
CA GLY A 66 -23.82 74.85 4.64
C GLY A 66 -23.86 74.24 3.23
N VAL A 67 -23.23 73.10 2.98
CA VAL A 67 -23.24 72.40 1.68
C VAL A 67 -24.31 71.30 1.65
N PHE A 68 -25.18 71.33 0.63
CA PHE A 68 -26.21 70.31 0.43
C PHE A 68 -25.61 68.92 0.15
N VAL A 69 -26.09 67.88 0.85
CA VAL A 69 -25.56 66.51 0.74
C VAL A 69 -26.56 65.44 0.30
N THR A 70 -27.82 65.48 0.76
CA THR A 70 -28.86 64.51 0.34
C THR A 70 -30.27 65.04 0.65
N ASN A 71 -31.27 64.43 0.01
CA ASN A 71 -32.69 64.62 0.26
C ASN A 71 -33.40 63.44 0.95
N ASP A 72 -32.63 62.44 1.41
CA ASP A 72 -33.16 61.28 2.13
C ASP A 72 -33.60 61.61 3.57
N ASP A 73 -34.39 60.73 4.18
CA ASP A 73 -34.83 60.83 5.59
C ASP A 73 -33.67 60.68 6.61
N SER A 74 -32.52 60.21 6.15
CA SER A 74 -31.34 59.95 6.95
C SER A 74 -30.06 60.14 6.16
N TYR A 75 -29.01 60.60 6.83
CA TYR A 75 -27.70 60.81 6.24
C TYR A 75 -26.62 60.07 7.02
N ARG A 76 -25.70 59.41 6.30
CA ARG A 76 -24.58 58.68 6.90
C ARG A 76 -23.27 59.40 6.62
N ILE A 77 -22.59 59.85 7.68
CA ILE A 77 -21.20 60.31 7.59
C ILE A 77 -20.30 59.07 7.71
N PRO A 78 -19.52 58.72 6.66
CA PRO A 78 -18.59 57.61 6.72
C PRO A 78 -17.49 57.81 7.77
N ALA A 79 -16.84 56.71 8.18
CA ALA A 79 -15.64 56.79 9.03
C ALA A 79 -14.50 57.47 8.26
N TYR A 80 -13.68 58.24 8.98
CA TYR A 80 -12.53 59.01 8.52
C TYR A 80 -12.87 60.15 7.55
N THR A 81 -14.12 60.63 7.55
CA THR A 81 -14.51 61.83 6.80
C THR A 81 -13.97 63.11 7.45
N TYR A 82 -13.90 63.13 8.79
CA TYR A 82 -13.38 64.24 9.58
C TYR A 82 -12.24 63.76 10.49
N ALA A 83 -11.23 64.60 10.69
CA ALA A 83 -10.07 64.33 11.53
C ALA A 83 -10.34 64.64 13.01
N ALA A 84 -9.51 64.11 13.89
CA ALA A 84 -9.58 64.47 15.30
C ALA A 84 -9.26 65.97 15.49
N GLY A 85 -10.14 66.68 16.17
CA GLY A 85 -10.11 68.14 16.34
C GLY A 85 -11.08 68.90 15.43
N ASP A 86 -11.65 68.24 14.41
CA ASP A 86 -12.62 68.87 13.53
C ASP A 86 -13.99 69.02 14.21
N SER A 87 -14.69 70.10 13.85
CA SER A 87 -16.10 70.33 14.18
C SER A 87 -16.89 70.50 12.90
N VAL A 88 -18.01 69.79 12.77
CA VAL A 88 -18.92 69.91 11.62
C VAL A 88 -20.28 70.38 12.09
N GLU A 89 -20.83 71.40 11.42
CA GLU A 89 -22.21 71.83 11.60
C GLU A 89 -23.12 71.01 10.68
N VAL A 90 -24.04 70.26 11.27
CA VAL A 90 -25.09 69.55 10.54
C VAL A 90 -26.37 70.37 10.65
N ALA A 91 -26.93 70.75 9.52
CA ALA A 91 -28.25 71.36 9.45
C ALA A 91 -29.18 70.49 8.60
N ILE A 92 -30.43 70.37 9.03
CA ILE A 92 -31.48 69.73 8.25
C ILE A 92 -32.69 70.65 8.16
N GLU A 93 -33.23 70.76 6.96
CA GLU A 93 -34.49 71.42 6.69
C GLU A 93 -35.51 70.37 6.25
N VAL A 94 -36.68 70.38 6.89
CA VAL A 94 -37.82 69.54 6.52
C VAL A 94 -38.96 70.42 6.06
N ASN A 95 -39.41 70.18 4.83
CA ASN A 95 -40.53 70.85 4.21
C ASN A 95 -41.71 69.89 4.10
N TYR A 96 -42.86 70.27 4.62
CA TYR A 96 -44.07 69.46 4.61
C TYR A 96 -45.28 70.28 4.17
N LYS A 97 -46.04 69.75 3.22
CA LYS A 97 -47.32 70.33 2.81
C LYS A 97 -48.44 69.61 3.55
N ASP A 98 -49.08 70.30 4.49
CA ASP A 98 -50.15 69.72 5.30
C ASP A 98 -51.39 69.46 4.43
N SER A 99 -51.76 68.19 4.29
CA SER A 99 -52.89 67.77 3.46
C SER A 99 -54.25 68.26 3.97
N ALA A 100 -54.36 68.58 5.27
CA ALA A 100 -55.60 69.05 5.87
C ALA A 100 -55.84 70.55 5.71
N THR A 101 -54.77 71.35 5.66
CA THR A 101 -54.84 72.82 5.62
C THR A 101 -54.29 73.42 4.32
N ASN A 102 -53.64 72.61 3.49
CA ASN A 102 -52.85 73.03 2.32
C ASN A 102 -51.73 74.04 2.65
N GLN A 103 -51.37 74.21 3.93
CA GLN A 103 -50.28 75.07 4.36
C GLN A 103 -48.93 74.37 4.14
N HIS A 104 -47.96 75.16 3.70
CA HIS A 104 -46.56 74.73 3.64
C HIS A 104 -45.90 75.05 4.98
N LEU A 105 -45.42 74.02 5.66
CA LEU A 105 -44.72 74.10 6.93
C LEU A 105 -43.26 73.71 6.71
N SER A 106 -42.35 74.45 7.32
CA SER A 106 -40.92 74.12 7.33
C SER A 106 -40.39 74.13 8.76
N ALA A 107 -39.46 73.22 9.05
CA ALA A 107 -38.75 73.16 10.31
C ALA A 107 -37.28 72.87 10.05
N THR A 108 -36.40 73.51 10.82
CA THR A 108 -34.95 73.31 10.75
C THR A 108 -34.40 72.85 12.09
N ALA A 109 -33.39 71.99 12.04
CA ALA A 109 -32.63 71.57 13.22
C ALA A 109 -31.13 71.58 12.88
N ASN A 110 -30.33 72.15 13.78
CA ASN A 110 -28.89 72.24 13.62
C ASN A 110 -28.20 71.61 14.84
N GLU A 111 -27.14 70.87 14.61
CA GLU A 111 -26.29 70.26 15.65
C GLU A 111 -24.82 70.35 15.24
N THR A 112 -23.94 70.63 16.20
CA THR A 112 -22.48 70.65 15.97
C THR A 112 -21.85 69.38 16.53
N LEU A 113 -21.20 68.62 15.66
CA LEU A 113 -20.50 67.38 15.99
C LEU A 113 -19.02 67.67 16.19
N MET A 114 -18.44 67.24 17.31
CA MET A 114 -17.01 67.36 17.60
C MET A 114 -16.32 65.99 17.54
N TYR A 115 -15.23 65.90 16.77
CA TYR A 115 -14.41 64.70 16.64
C TYR A 115 -13.20 64.76 17.58
N VAL A 116 -13.06 63.79 18.49
CA VAL A 116 -11.95 63.69 19.46
C VAL A 116 -10.97 62.58 19.10
N ALA A 117 -9.71 62.74 19.52
CA ALA A 117 -8.68 61.73 19.28
C ALA A 117 -8.85 60.51 20.19
N GLU A 118 -8.81 59.32 19.59
CA GLU A 118 -8.80 58.02 20.27
C GLU A 118 -7.36 57.58 20.59
N LYS A 119 -7.18 56.79 21.65
CA LYS A 119 -5.85 56.24 22.02
C LYS A 119 -5.35 55.26 20.95
N LEU A 120 -4.02 55.17 20.78
CA LEU A 120 -3.42 54.17 19.88
C LEU A 120 -3.74 52.75 20.35
N ILE A 121 -3.93 51.84 19.40
CA ILE A 121 -4.12 50.42 19.67
C ILE A 121 -2.74 49.77 19.61
N ALA A 122 -2.20 49.36 20.76
CA ALA A 122 -0.96 48.60 20.86
C ALA A 122 -1.30 47.13 21.13
N THR A 123 -0.87 46.23 20.26
CA THR A 123 -1.18 44.80 20.38
C THR A 123 0.00 43.96 19.96
N VAL A 124 0.31 42.95 20.77
CA VAL A 124 1.25 41.89 20.44
C VAL A 124 0.50 40.57 20.21
N ASP A 125 1.08 39.69 19.43
CA ASP A 125 0.55 38.36 19.09
C ASP A 125 0.29 37.46 20.31
N ALA A 126 1.09 37.57 21.36
CA ALA A 126 0.84 36.85 22.62
C ALA A 126 1.41 37.58 23.84
N VAL A 127 0.67 37.54 24.95
CA VAL A 127 1.03 38.14 26.25
C VAL A 127 2.12 37.35 26.97
N SER A 128 2.20 36.04 26.75
CA SER A 128 3.23 35.18 27.32
C SER A 128 3.59 34.02 26.38
N ARG A 129 4.87 33.63 26.34
CA ARG A 129 5.36 32.49 25.56
C ARG A 129 6.56 31.81 26.23
N SER A 130 6.74 30.52 25.95
CA SER A 130 7.93 29.75 26.33
C SER A 130 8.69 29.31 25.09
N ILE A 131 9.99 29.59 25.04
CA ILE A 131 10.84 29.38 23.86
C ILE A 131 12.08 28.62 24.31
N ALA A 132 12.58 27.69 23.48
CA ALA A 132 13.81 26.96 23.78
C ALA A 132 15.04 27.88 23.56
N SER A 133 16.11 27.69 24.34
CA SER A 133 17.32 28.55 24.26
C SER A 133 18.01 28.58 22.88
N ASP A 134 17.76 27.57 22.04
CA ASP A 134 18.26 27.40 20.68
C ASP A 134 17.28 27.87 19.59
N ALA A 135 16.11 28.38 19.95
CA ALA A 135 15.13 28.93 19.02
C ALA A 135 15.11 30.48 19.05
N PRO A 136 14.83 31.15 17.92
CA PRO A 136 14.70 32.60 17.89
C PRO A 136 13.43 33.06 18.63
N VAL A 137 13.50 34.23 19.28
CA VAL A 137 12.31 34.90 19.81
C VAL A 137 11.73 35.79 18.73
N LEU A 138 10.48 35.51 18.36
CA LEU A 138 9.70 36.32 17.42
C LEU A 138 8.50 36.88 18.19
N ILE A 139 8.31 38.20 18.16
CA ILE A 139 7.15 38.87 18.73
C ILE A 139 6.59 39.80 17.66
N ASP A 140 5.32 39.63 17.34
CA ASP A 140 4.66 40.33 16.24
C ASP A 140 3.68 41.36 16.80
N ALA A 141 3.96 42.64 16.54
CA ALA A 141 3.12 43.77 16.92
C ALA A 141 2.46 44.47 15.72
N SER A 142 2.49 43.86 14.53
CA SER A 142 1.99 44.43 13.27
C SER A 142 0.49 44.78 13.28
N ARG A 143 -0.28 44.27 14.24
CA ARG A 143 -1.70 44.63 14.43
C ARG A 143 -1.90 45.96 15.16
N SER A 144 -0.83 46.55 15.68
CA SER A 144 -0.88 47.86 16.32
C SER A 144 -1.19 48.93 15.29
N LYS A 145 -2.07 49.87 15.65
CA LYS A 145 -2.56 50.88 14.70
C LYS A 145 -3.00 52.18 15.37
N ASN A 146 -2.96 53.26 14.60
CA ASN A 146 -3.55 54.54 14.94
C ASN A 146 -5.01 54.60 14.46
N PRO A 147 -6.02 54.50 15.35
CA PRO A 147 -7.42 54.53 14.94
C PRO A 147 -7.89 55.91 14.44
N ASN A 148 -7.08 56.96 14.57
CA ASN A 148 -7.47 58.31 14.12
C ASN A 148 -7.20 58.55 12.62
N GLU A 149 -6.52 57.64 11.94
CA GLU A 149 -6.12 57.77 10.54
C GLU A 149 -6.53 56.53 9.74
N ARG A 150 -7.00 56.73 8.50
CA ARG A 150 -7.44 55.62 7.63
C ARG A 150 -6.33 54.58 7.36
N GLY A 151 -5.07 55.04 7.24
CA GLY A 151 -3.91 54.17 7.05
C GLY A 151 -3.36 53.58 8.35
N GLY A 152 -3.64 54.23 9.48
CA GLY A 152 -3.38 53.73 10.82
C GLY A 152 -1.92 53.37 11.15
N SER A 153 -0.93 53.92 10.44
CA SER A 153 0.48 53.57 10.66
C SER A 153 0.96 54.03 12.03
N VAL A 154 1.75 53.18 12.69
CA VAL A 154 2.46 53.48 13.94
C VAL A 154 3.93 53.18 13.76
N THR A 155 4.76 53.85 14.56
CA THR A 155 6.19 53.52 14.71
C THR A 155 6.37 52.70 15.98
N HIS A 156 7.28 51.72 15.95
CA HIS A 156 7.52 50.78 17.04
C HIS A 156 8.83 51.11 17.76
N ASP A 157 8.89 50.86 19.06
CA ASP A 157 10.09 51.02 19.88
C ASP A 157 10.13 49.94 20.95
N TRP A 158 10.91 48.89 20.69
CA TRP A 158 11.04 47.73 21.56
C TRP A 158 12.07 47.94 22.66
N SER A 159 11.66 47.61 23.88
CA SER A 159 12.53 47.54 25.06
C SER A 159 12.43 46.17 25.71
N CYS A 160 13.51 45.74 26.39
CA CYS A 160 13.57 44.46 27.07
C CYS A 160 14.00 44.65 28.53
N PHE A 161 13.30 43.94 29.41
CA PHE A 161 13.61 43.87 30.84
C PHE A 161 13.71 42.41 31.27
N ASN A 162 14.85 42.02 31.86
CA ASN A 162 15.02 40.68 32.40
C ASN A 162 14.33 40.61 33.77
N MET A 163 13.24 39.84 33.85
CA MET A 163 12.43 39.71 35.06
C MET A 163 13.13 38.88 36.13
N THR A 164 14.05 37.99 35.75
CA THR A 164 14.79 37.14 36.68
C THR A 164 15.93 37.91 37.37
N SER A 165 16.69 38.70 36.60
CA SER A 165 17.80 39.51 37.15
C SER A 165 17.40 40.93 37.56
N MET A 166 16.16 41.34 37.29
CA MET A 166 15.63 42.68 37.57
C MET A 166 16.45 43.82 36.91
N GLN A 167 17.04 43.55 35.74
CA GLN A 167 17.87 44.51 34.99
C GLN A 167 17.35 44.68 33.56
N LYS A 168 17.65 45.83 32.95
CA LYS A 168 17.41 46.06 31.51
C LYS A 168 18.25 45.06 30.71
N CYS A 169 17.69 44.48 29.66
CA CYS A 169 18.45 43.56 28.81
C CYS A 169 19.44 44.34 27.94
N ASP A 170 20.68 43.84 27.85
CA ASP A 170 21.65 44.31 26.87
C ASP A 170 21.46 43.53 25.55
N LEU A 171 20.51 44.00 24.73
CA LEU A 171 20.31 43.45 23.39
C LEU A 171 21.41 43.95 22.44
N PRO A 172 22.04 43.09 21.63
CA PRO A 172 23.03 43.50 20.64
C PRO A 172 22.48 44.54 19.65
N ALA A 173 23.31 45.51 19.23
CA ALA A 173 22.93 46.57 18.30
C ALA A 173 22.46 46.08 16.91
N ALA A 174 22.73 44.81 16.58
CA ALA A 174 22.25 44.17 15.34
C ALA A 174 20.75 43.80 15.38
N ILE A 175 20.10 43.83 16.55
CA ILE A 175 18.67 43.57 16.69
C ILE A 175 17.90 44.85 16.38
N GLU A 176 17.06 44.80 15.36
CA GLU A 176 16.21 45.94 14.96
C GLU A 176 15.05 46.12 15.95
N THR A 177 15.13 47.15 16.79
CA THR A 177 14.13 47.47 17.82
C THR A 177 13.02 48.42 17.33
N SER A 178 13.10 48.91 16.10
CA SER A 178 12.10 49.80 15.50
C SER A 178 11.11 49.08 14.55
N SER A 179 11.23 47.76 14.41
CA SER A 179 10.42 46.95 13.51
C SER A 179 9.09 46.52 14.12
N GLN A 180 8.07 46.34 13.28
CA GLN A 180 6.77 45.78 13.68
C GLN A 180 6.86 44.33 14.20
N ILE A 181 7.94 43.60 13.84
CA ILE A 181 8.23 42.26 14.35
C ILE A 181 9.61 42.28 15.00
N LEU A 182 9.66 42.08 16.31
CA LEU A 182 10.93 41.92 17.03
C LEU A 182 11.48 40.51 16.79
N ARG A 183 12.75 40.44 16.38
CA ARG A 183 13.47 39.18 16.13
C ARG A 183 14.75 39.11 16.96
N VAL A 184 14.75 38.30 18.01
CA VAL A 184 15.97 38.02 18.81
C VAL A 184 16.53 36.66 18.35
N PRO A 185 17.77 36.61 17.84
CA PRO A 185 18.40 35.35 17.44
C PRO A 185 18.52 34.34 18.60
N PRO A 186 18.65 33.03 18.27
CA PRO A 186 18.92 31.99 19.27
C PRO A 186 20.13 32.31 20.16
N ARG A 187 20.13 31.80 21.39
CA ARG A 187 21.26 31.86 22.33
C ARG A 187 21.72 33.24 22.79
N ILE A 188 21.05 34.32 22.39
CA ILE A 188 21.27 35.67 22.93
C ILE A 188 20.72 35.79 24.36
N LEU A 189 19.61 35.11 24.64
CA LEU A 189 18.94 35.11 25.93
C LEU A 189 19.33 33.87 26.73
N ASN A 190 19.60 34.05 28.03
CA ASN A 190 20.07 32.97 28.89
C ASN A 190 18.96 31.95 29.23
N GLN A 191 19.31 30.67 29.20
CA GLN A 191 18.44 29.57 29.61
C GLN A 191 17.99 29.72 31.07
N GLY A 192 16.74 29.38 31.35
CA GLY A 192 16.14 29.43 32.69
C GLY A 192 15.72 30.84 33.14
N MET A 193 15.88 31.86 32.29
CA MET A 193 15.45 33.24 32.58
C MET A 193 14.14 33.60 31.88
N SER A 194 13.44 34.59 32.43
CA SER A 194 12.23 35.18 31.86
C SER A 194 12.45 36.66 31.55
N PHE A 195 12.00 37.10 30.38
CA PHE A 195 12.18 38.45 29.84
C PHE A 195 10.83 39.08 29.52
N ASN A 196 10.66 40.35 29.85
CA ASN A 196 9.51 41.16 29.43
C ASN A 196 9.94 42.08 28.30
N PHE A 197 9.37 41.86 27.12
CA PHE A 197 9.55 42.73 25.97
C PHE A 197 8.37 43.68 25.88
N SER A 198 8.63 44.99 25.87
CA SER A 198 7.62 46.03 25.78
C SER A 198 7.80 46.81 24.47
N ASP A 199 6.75 46.82 23.64
CA ASP A 199 6.67 47.63 22.43
C ASP A 199 5.93 48.93 22.74
N LYS A 200 6.61 50.05 22.61
CA LYS A 200 6.01 51.38 22.73
C LYS A 200 5.71 51.91 21.33
N VAL A 201 4.42 51.96 21.00
CA VAL A 201 3.96 52.45 19.70
C VAL A 201 3.72 53.96 19.74
N HIS A 202 4.15 54.64 18.69
CA HIS A 202 4.10 56.08 18.55
C HIS A 202 3.41 56.50 17.24
N ALA A 203 2.51 57.47 17.34
CA ALA A 203 1.96 58.20 16.20
C ALA A 203 1.62 59.63 16.63
N GLN A 204 2.28 60.60 15.99
CA GLN A 204 2.18 62.02 16.35
C GLN A 204 2.46 62.27 17.85
N ASN A 205 1.51 62.85 18.59
CA ASN A 205 1.59 63.12 20.03
C ASN A 205 1.01 62.01 20.91
N LEU A 206 0.57 60.89 20.33
CA LEU A 206 0.01 59.76 21.06
C LEU A 206 1.04 58.64 21.19
N SER A 207 1.03 57.97 22.34
CA SER A 207 1.80 56.75 22.56
C SER A 207 1.00 55.74 23.37
N ASN A 208 1.19 54.46 23.09
CA ASN A 208 0.67 53.37 23.91
C ASN A 208 1.70 52.24 24.00
N VAL A 209 1.55 51.32 24.95
CA VAL A 209 2.51 50.23 25.19
C VAL A 209 1.80 48.89 25.23
N ALA A 210 2.36 47.89 24.56
CA ALA A 210 2.02 46.49 24.71
C ALA A 210 3.24 45.70 25.19
N TRP A 211 3.01 44.56 25.85
CA TRP A 211 4.09 43.77 26.43
C TRP A 211 3.88 42.27 26.24
N SER A 212 4.98 41.53 26.21
CA SER A 212 5.02 40.08 26.07
C SER A 212 6.10 39.48 26.96
N VAL A 213 5.73 38.50 27.78
CA VAL A 213 6.66 37.77 28.66
C VAL A 213 7.17 36.52 27.95
N VAL A 214 8.49 36.36 27.87
CA VAL A 214 9.18 35.25 27.19
C VAL A 214 10.01 34.48 28.20
N SER A 215 9.72 33.19 28.41
CA SER A 215 10.53 32.31 29.27
C SER A 215 11.41 31.38 28.43
N ILE A 216 12.69 31.29 28.76
CA ILE A 216 13.68 30.52 27.99
C ILE A 216 13.91 29.14 28.62
N GLY A 217 13.43 28.09 27.95
CA GLY A 217 13.60 26.69 28.34
C GLY A 217 14.87 26.02 27.77
N PRO A 218 15.12 24.75 28.10
CA PRO A 218 16.25 23.98 27.55
C PRO A 218 16.18 23.83 26.02
N PRO A 219 17.31 23.49 25.36
CA PRO A 219 17.35 23.19 23.93
C PRO A 219 16.37 22.08 23.54
N LYS A 220 15.82 22.14 22.32
CA LYS A 220 14.93 21.08 21.81
C LYS A 220 15.74 19.95 21.18
N LEU A 221 16.10 18.96 22.00
CA LEU A 221 16.71 17.72 21.55
C LEU A 221 15.78 16.95 20.58
N PRO A 222 16.33 16.08 19.69
CA PRO A 222 15.52 15.21 18.85
C PRO A 222 14.52 14.40 19.69
N GLN A 223 13.26 14.31 19.26
CA GLN A 223 12.25 13.52 19.95
C GLN A 223 12.01 12.22 19.19
N ILE A 224 12.14 11.09 19.87
CA ILE A 224 11.94 9.76 19.28
C ILE A 224 10.66 9.17 19.85
N SER A 225 9.77 8.69 18.98
CA SER A 225 8.57 7.94 19.35
C SER A 225 8.46 6.67 18.51
N PHE A 226 8.26 5.52 19.13
CA PHE A 226 7.98 4.29 18.42
C PHE A 226 6.52 4.23 17.97
N SER A 227 6.27 3.62 16.81
CA SER A 227 4.91 3.22 16.45
C SER A 227 4.40 2.25 17.52
N PRO A 228 3.14 2.37 18.00
CA PRO A 228 2.60 1.40 18.93
C PRO A 228 2.66 0.00 18.29
N ASN A 229 3.40 -0.90 18.92
CA ASN A 229 3.38 -2.31 18.55
C ASN A 229 2.04 -2.87 19.02
N ILE A 230 1.22 -3.35 18.08
CA ILE A 230 -0.09 -3.98 18.37
C ILE A 230 0.11 -5.41 18.93
N ILE A 231 1.33 -5.94 18.87
CA ILE A 231 1.65 -7.33 19.17
C ILE A 231 2.49 -7.39 20.46
N ASP A 232 1.99 -8.12 21.46
CA ASP A 232 2.64 -8.28 22.77
C ASP A 232 3.89 -9.19 22.71
N LYS A 233 3.88 -10.21 21.85
CA LYS A 233 4.99 -11.15 21.64
C LYS A 233 5.29 -11.36 20.15
N VAL A 234 6.56 -11.53 19.78
CA VAL A 234 6.98 -11.78 18.39
C VAL A 234 7.34 -13.26 18.17
N SER A 235 6.94 -13.84 17.05
CA SER A 235 7.29 -15.20 16.67
C SER A 235 8.73 -15.29 16.16
N THR A 236 9.41 -16.40 16.42
CA THR A 236 10.79 -16.66 15.95
C THR A 236 10.86 -16.92 14.44
N GLY A 237 9.74 -17.28 13.82
CA GLY A 237 9.61 -17.55 12.39
C GLY A 237 9.33 -16.32 11.53
N ASP A 238 8.98 -15.19 12.15
CA ASP A 238 8.53 -13.99 11.45
C ASP A 238 9.59 -12.89 11.39
N TYR A 239 9.39 -11.95 10.46
CA TYR A 239 10.16 -10.72 10.42
C TYR A 239 9.65 -9.74 11.49
N VAL A 240 10.55 -9.31 12.37
CA VAL A 240 10.22 -8.28 13.38
C VAL A 240 10.55 -6.91 12.81
N ARG A 241 9.53 -6.09 12.57
CA ARG A 241 9.70 -4.72 12.08
C ARG A 241 9.39 -3.71 13.17
N ILE A 242 10.39 -2.90 13.51
CA ILE A 242 10.29 -1.81 14.47
C ILE A 242 10.33 -0.50 13.70
N GLN A 243 9.36 0.37 13.92
CA GLN A 243 9.29 1.68 13.29
C GLN A 243 9.29 2.78 14.34
N ALA A 244 10.12 3.79 14.13
CA ALA A 244 10.20 4.97 14.97
C ALA A 244 10.10 6.24 14.13
N TYR A 245 9.55 7.27 14.76
CA TYR A 245 9.44 8.62 14.22
C TYR A 245 10.33 9.54 15.03
N VAL A 246 11.23 10.25 14.34
CA VAL A 246 12.18 11.18 14.96
C VAL A 246 11.85 12.59 14.52
N THR A 247 11.56 13.47 15.48
CA THR A 247 11.19 14.88 15.24
C THR A 247 12.35 15.79 15.63
N VAL A 248 12.78 16.67 14.72
CA VAL A 248 13.88 17.62 14.89
C VAL A 248 13.50 19.01 14.38
N GLN A 249 14.06 20.09 14.94
CA GLN A 249 13.83 21.44 14.41
C GLN A 249 14.75 21.70 13.20
N GLN A 250 14.22 21.61 11.96
CA GLN A 250 14.87 21.98 10.69
C GLN A 250 16.42 21.88 10.69
N SER A 251 16.94 20.66 10.84
CA SER A 251 18.37 20.35 10.89
C SER A 251 18.64 19.03 10.17
N TRP A 252 19.91 18.72 9.88
CA TRP A 252 20.31 17.34 9.58
C TRP A 252 20.00 16.41 10.76
N LEU A 253 19.78 15.13 10.47
CA LEU A 253 19.50 14.09 11.45
C LEU A 253 20.35 12.85 11.11
N ASN A 254 21.02 12.29 12.11
CA ASN A 254 21.66 10.98 12.01
C ASN A 254 21.04 10.07 13.07
N THR A 255 20.68 8.85 12.70
CA THR A 255 20.12 7.87 13.63
C THR A 255 20.93 6.59 13.62
N LYS A 256 21.06 5.93 14.78
CA LYS A 256 21.76 4.65 14.90
C LYS A 256 20.96 3.66 15.74
N TRP A 257 20.75 2.47 15.20
CA TRP A 257 20.18 1.34 15.95
C TRP A 257 21.25 0.57 16.72
N GLU A 258 20.91 0.14 17.94
CA GLU A 258 21.73 -0.79 18.72
C GLU A 258 20.86 -1.67 19.62
N VAL A 259 21.35 -2.87 19.94
CA VAL A 259 20.75 -3.74 20.94
C VAL A 259 21.48 -3.50 22.26
N VAL A 260 20.74 -3.16 23.31
CA VAL A 260 21.30 -2.78 24.61
C VAL A 260 21.36 -4.00 25.51
N ARG A 261 22.51 -4.19 26.17
CA ARG A 261 22.64 -5.19 27.24
C ARG A 261 22.11 -4.62 28.54
N THR A 262 20.99 -5.15 29.01
CA THR A 262 20.48 -4.89 30.36
C THR A 262 20.45 -6.20 31.15
N PRO A 263 20.42 -6.17 32.51
CA PRO A 263 20.41 -7.38 33.32
C PRO A 263 19.26 -8.35 33.01
N ASP A 264 18.14 -7.80 32.54
CA ASP A 264 16.88 -8.53 32.33
C ASP A 264 16.62 -8.88 30.85
N THR A 265 17.56 -8.57 29.94
CA THR A 265 17.37 -8.77 28.50
C THR A 265 18.52 -9.53 27.85
N SER A 266 18.19 -10.40 26.91
CA SER A 266 19.11 -11.07 26.01
C SER A 266 19.75 -10.09 25.01
N PHE A 267 20.79 -10.56 24.32
CA PHE A 267 21.58 -9.75 23.41
C PHE A 267 21.91 -10.51 22.13
N PHE A 268 21.89 -9.79 21.01
CA PHE A 268 22.47 -10.21 19.75
C PHE A 268 23.17 -9.03 19.06
N GLU A 269 24.13 -9.33 18.20
CA GLU A 269 24.80 -8.31 17.41
C GLU A 269 24.02 -8.01 16.13
N LEU A 270 23.65 -6.75 15.91
CA LEU A 270 23.00 -6.31 14.66
C LEU A 270 23.89 -6.55 13.44
N SER A 271 25.21 -6.48 13.60
CA SER A 271 26.18 -6.75 12.52
C SER A 271 26.10 -8.16 11.95
N SER A 272 25.42 -9.09 12.63
CA SER A 272 25.18 -10.44 12.09
C SER A 272 24.27 -10.42 10.85
N PHE A 273 23.33 -9.48 10.75
CA PHE A 273 22.41 -9.33 9.61
C PHE A 273 22.30 -7.90 9.02
N LEU A 274 22.83 -6.88 9.68
CA LEU A 274 22.75 -5.47 9.28
C LEU A 274 24.15 -4.84 9.27
N PHE A 275 24.71 -4.63 8.07
CA PHE A 275 26.07 -4.12 7.91
C PHE A 275 26.26 -2.67 8.39
N ASP A 276 25.24 -1.83 8.22
CA ASP A 276 25.24 -0.44 8.69
C ASP A 276 23.92 -0.13 9.42
N PRO A 277 23.94 0.03 10.75
CA PRO A 277 22.76 0.40 11.52
C PRO A 277 22.48 1.91 11.53
N ASN A 278 23.25 2.71 10.77
CA ASN A 278 23.10 4.16 10.72
C ASN A 278 22.23 4.61 9.55
N THR A 279 21.44 5.66 9.78
CA THR A 279 20.67 6.34 8.74
C THR A 279 20.90 7.84 8.84
N THR A 280 21.33 8.48 7.75
CA THR A 280 21.60 9.92 7.71
C THR A 280 20.62 10.65 6.81
N PHE A 281 20.03 11.72 7.34
CA PHE A 281 19.15 12.65 6.63
C PHE A 281 19.85 14.01 6.50
N THR A 282 19.96 14.48 5.27
CA THR A 282 20.56 15.78 4.96
C THR A 282 19.63 16.93 5.35
N LEU A 283 20.18 18.13 5.51
CA LEU A 283 19.41 19.35 5.76
C LEU A 283 18.34 19.59 4.69
N ALA A 284 18.63 19.28 3.42
CA ALA A 284 17.69 19.41 2.32
C ALA A 284 16.48 18.48 2.49
N GLN A 285 16.69 17.23 2.91
CA GLN A 285 15.59 16.28 3.15
C GLN A 285 14.73 16.69 4.35
N MET A 286 15.35 17.21 5.42
CA MET A 286 14.65 17.67 6.62
C MET A 286 14.09 19.11 6.51
N SER A 287 14.27 19.77 5.37
CA SER A 287 13.68 21.09 5.11
C SER A 287 12.20 21.03 4.77
N GLN A 288 11.73 19.89 4.23
CA GLN A 288 10.34 19.68 3.81
C GLN A 288 9.46 19.14 4.95
N SER A 289 10.06 18.43 5.92
CA SER A 289 9.39 17.85 7.08
C SER A 289 10.32 17.89 8.29
N ASN A 290 9.78 18.24 9.45
CA ASN A 290 10.49 18.20 10.74
C ASN A 290 10.50 16.80 11.37
N GLN A 291 9.90 15.80 10.71
CA GLN A 291 9.80 14.42 11.19
C GLN A 291 10.33 13.44 10.14
N ALA A 292 11.11 12.46 10.58
CA ALA A 292 11.61 11.36 9.78
C ALA A 292 11.15 10.01 10.34
N ALA A 293 10.74 9.08 9.47
CA ALA A 293 10.47 7.70 9.85
C ALA A 293 11.72 6.85 9.61
N VAL A 294 12.10 6.07 10.61
CA VAL A 294 13.21 5.10 10.54
C VAL A 294 12.70 3.74 10.99
N SER A 295 13.14 2.68 10.31
CA SER A 295 12.72 1.32 10.64
C SER A 295 13.89 0.36 10.72
N LEU A 296 13.80 -0.57 11.67
CA LEU A 296 14.68 -1.74 11.79
C LEU A 296 13.86 -2.98 11.49
N THR A 297 14.40 -3.87 10.65
CA THR A 297 13.79 -5.18 10.36
C THR A 297 14.75 -6.28 10.78
N ILE A 298 14.31 -7.17 11.68
CA ILE A 298 15.06 -8.32 12.17
C ILE A 298 14.53 -9.56 11.43
N PRO A 299 15.38 -10.32 10.72
CA PRO A 299 14.96 -11.52 9.99
C PRO A 299 14.87 -12.77 10.90
N PRO A 300 14.05 -13.77 10.54
CA PRO A 300 13.92 -15.02 11.30
C PRO A 300 15.17 -15.92 11.20
N ALA A 301 15.25 -16.95 12.05
CA ALA A 301 16.23 -18.03 11.95
C ALA A 301 15.84 -18.97 10.80
N ASN A 302 16.32 -18.79 9.57
CA ASN A 302 16.10 -19.85 8.58
C ASN A 302 17.20 -19.97 7.49
N PRO A 303 17.86 -21.14 7.37
CA PRO A 303 18.74 -21.48 6.27
C PRO A 303 18.03 -21.74 4.91
N GLN A 304 16.70 -21.91 4.85
CA GLN A 304 15.99 -22.18 3.59
C GLN A 304 15.47 -20.92 2.85
N LEU A 305 15.24 -19.80 3.55
CA LEU A 305 14.94 -18.50 2.92
C LEU A 305 16.15 -17.93 2.15
N LEU A 306 17.34 -18.49 2.39
CA LEU A 306 18.53 -18.20 1.60
C LEU A 306 18.38 -18.67 0.14
N TYR A 307 17.63 -19.74 -0.16
CA TYR A 307 17.66 -20.32 -1.51
C TYR A 307 16.83 -19.55 -2.56
N HIS A 308 15.83 -18.76 -2.15
CA HIS A 308 14.86 -18.18 -3.10
C HIS A 308 14.94 -16.66 -3.29
N MET A 309 15.69 -15.95 -2.45
CA MET A 309 16.04 -14.54 -2.67
C MET A 309 17.55 -14.39 -2.72
N GLN A 310 18.04 -13.54 -3.62
CA GLN A 310 19.44 -13.16 -3.86
C GLN A 310 20.19 -12.55 -2.65
N ILE A 311 19.97 -13.02 -1.42
CA ILE A 311 20.67 -12.65 -0.18
C ILE A 311 21.57 -13.82 0.28
N LEU A 312 21.89 -14.78 -0.60
CA LEU A 312 22.71 -15.96 -0.27
C LEU A 312 24.18 -15.68 0.07
N TYR A 313 24.62 -14.42 0.04
CA TYR A 313 26.03 -14.05 0.25
C TYR A 313 26.31 -13.12 1.43
N ARG A 314 25.31 -12.72 2.25
CA ARG A 314 25.57 -11.68 3.27
C ARG A 314 25.61 -12.10 4.74
N HIS A 315 24.99 -13.20 5.19
CA HIS A 315 24.77 -13.41 6.64
C HIS A 315 24.93 -14.87 7.17
N PRO A 316 26.14 -15.46 7.12
CA PRO A 316 26.37 -16.85 7.56
C PRO A 316 26.26 -17.08 9.08
N ASN A 317 26.25 -16.02 9.90
CA ASN A 317 26.37 -16.12 11.36
C ASN A 317 25.09 -15.75 12.13
N TRP A 318 23.97 -15.49 11.45
CA TRP A 318 22.72 -15.14 12.12
C TRP A 318 21.94 -16.40 12.50
N THR A 319 21.70 -16.59 13.80
CA THR A 319 20.96 -17.75 14.36
C THR A 319 19.50 -17.43 14.67
N GLY A 320 19.02 -16.23 14.33
CA GLY A 320 17.71 -15.71 14.73
C GLY A 320 17.60 -15.31 16.19
N LEU A 321 16.39 -14.87 16.55
CA LEU A 321 16.03 -14.54 17.91
C LEU A 321 15.78 -15.82 18.72
N LEU A 322 16.30 -15.87 19.95
CA LEU A 322 16.06 -17.00 20.86
C LEU A 322 14.63 -16.98 21.41
N PRO A 323 13.89 -18.12 21.39
CA PRO A 323 12.55 -18.22 21.94
C PRO A 323 12.51 -17.89 23.45
N GLY A 324 11.40 -17.29 23.90
CA GLY A 324 11.17 -16.93 25.31
C GLY A 324 12.04 -15.80 25.87
N MET A 325 12.85 -15.16 25.03
CA MET A 325 13.79 -14.12 25.45
C MET A 325 13.24 -12.72 25.19
N GLN A 326 13.62 -11.79 26.05
CA GLN A 326 13.33 -10.36 25.89
C GLN A 326 14.56 -9.61 25.39
N TYR A 327 14.39 -8.67 24.46
CA TYR A 327 15.46 -7.84 23.93
C TYR A 327 15.12 -6.35 24.06
N SER A 328 16.10 -5.53 24.46
CA SER A 328 15.98 -4.07 24.48
C SER A 328 16.72 -3.47 23.28
N ILE A 329 15.99 -2.75 22.43
CA ILE A 329 16.51 -2.15 21.21
C ILE A 329 16.46 -0.64 21.36
N ARG A 330 17.60 0.01 21.17
CA ARG A 330 17.76 1.45 21.27
C ARG A 330 17.90 2.09 19.91
N LEU A 331 17.19 3.20 19.72
CA LEU A 331 17.43 4.14 18.66
C LEU A 331 18.10 5.39 19.24
N ASN A 332 19.30 5.70 18.76
CA ASN A 332 19.97 6.96 19.05
C ASN A 332 19.70 7.95 17.91
N ALA A 333 19.43 9.21 18.22
CA ALA A 333 19.26 10.30 17.26
C ALA A 333 20.21 11.45 17.57
N TYR A 334 20.84 11.98 16.52
CA TYR A 334 21.82 13.07 16.59
C TYR A 334 21.42 14.16 15.60
N SER A 335 21.38 15.41 16.06
CA SER A 335 21.20 16.58 15.21
C SER A 335 22.19 17.68 15.62
N LYS A 336 22.10 18.85 14.97
CA LYS A 336 22.83 20.04 15.39
C LYS A 336 22.48 20.48 16.82
N ASP A 337 21.27 20.16 17.27
CA ASP A 337 20.69 20.62 18.54
C ASP A 337 21.06 19.71 19.71
N GLY A 338 21.59 18.51 19.42
CA GLY A 338 22.12 17.57 20.41
C GLY A 338 21.80 16.13 20.06
N SER A 339 21.89 15.24 21.06
CA SER A 339 21.61 13.82 20.92
C SER A 339 20.56 13.35 21.92
N SER A 340 19.71 12.43 21.50
CA SER A 340 18.74 11.74 22.36
C SER A 340 18.67 10.25 22.00
N PHE A 341 18.04 9.45 22.85
CA PHE A 341 17.79 8.04 22.57
C PHE A 341 16.41 7.63 23.11
N ALA A 342 15.87 6.54 22.56
CA ALA A 342 14.71 5.86 23.11
C ALA A 342 14.86 4.35 22.92
N ASP A 343 14.30 3.61 23.87
CA ASP A 343 14.38 2.14 23.93
C ASP A 343 12.99 1.55 23.67
N VAL A 344 12.95 0.44 22.94
CA VAL A 344 11.77 -0.42 22.76
C VAL A 344 12.14 -1.83 23.16
N GLN A 345 11.23 -2.48 23.89
CA GLN A 345 11.39 -3.88 24.27
C GLN A 345 10.57 -4.76 23.34
N ILE A 346 11.16 -5.88 22.93
CA ILE A 346 10.46 -6.95 22.24
C ILE A 346 10.55 -8.22 23.08
N PHE A 347 9.44 -8.94 23.18
CA PHE A 347 9.37 -10.24 23.84
C PHE A 347 9.19 -11.31 22.79
N VAL A 348 10.10 -12.28 22.74
CA VAL A 348 10.05 -13.36 21.75
C VAL A 348 9.26 -14.51 22.35
N ASN A 349 8.25 -14.96 21.62
CA ASN A 349 7.38 -16.03 22.05
C ASN A 349 8.17 -17.34 22.24
N ALA A 350 7.82 -18.13 23.25
CA ALA A 350 8.36 -19.47 23.44
C ALA A 350 7.36 -20.49 22.88
N PRO A 351 7.79 -21.57 22.23
CA PRO A 351 6.87 -22.62 21.79
C PRO A 351 6.34 -23.43 22.99
N PRO A 352 5.22 -24.17 22.80
CA PRO A 352 4.63 -25.04 23.82
C PRO A 352 5.63 -26.04 24.41
N THR A 353 5.41 -26.46 25.66
CA THR A 353 6.24 -27.52 26.26
C THR A 353 6.07 -28.82 25.48
N PRO A 354 7.16 -29.48 25.04
CA PRO A 354 7.07 -30.74 24.33
C PRO A 354 6.45 -31.83 25.22
N GLY A 355 5.40 -32.48 24.73
CA GLY A 355 4.76 -33.63 25.39
C GLY A 355 5.03 -34.95 24.67
N VAL A 356 4.19 -35.94 24.93
CA VAL A 356 4.29 -37.30 24.36
C VAL A 356 3.23 -37.53 23.28
N VAL A 357 3.55 -38.40 22.32
CA VAL A 357 2.61 -38.92 21.32
C VAL A 357 2.37 -40.39 21.57
N GLU A 358 1.11 -40.78 21.77
CA GLU A 358 0.72 -42.16 21.99
C GLU A 358 0.16 -42.79 20.71
N VAL A 359 0.46 -44.07 20.50
CA VAL A 359 -0.03 -44.86 19.36
C VAL A 359 -0.83 -46.05 19.87
N VAL A 360 -2.05 -46.21 19.39
CA VAL A 360 -2.95 -47.31 19.78
C VAL A 360 -3.47 -48.05 18.54
N PRO A 361 -3.26 -49.38 18.43
CA PRO A 361 -2.49 -50.24 19.34
C PRO A 361 -0.96 -50.06 19.14
N PRO A 362 -0.15 -50.26 20.19
CA PRO A 362 1.31 -50.05 20.11
C PRO A 362 2.03 -51.15 19.31
N ASN A 363 1.45 -52.35 19.18
CA ASN A 363 2.03 -53.50 18.50
C ASN A 363 0.94 -54.37 17.85
N GLY A 364 1.33 -55.20 16.89
CA GLY A 364 0.45 -56.21 16.28
C GLY A 364 -0.56 -55.63 15.29
N ALA A 365 -0.28 -54.45 14.74
CA ALA A 365 -1.11 -53.85 13.70
C ALA A 365 -0.93 -54.61 12.38
N SER A 366 -2.04 -54.99 11.76
CA SER A 366 -2.07 -55.55 10.41
C SER A 366 -2.59 -54.49 9.44
N ALA A 367 -1.88 -54.30 8.33
CA ALA A 367 -2.30 -53.40 7.27
C ALA A 367 -3.73 -53.72 6.82
N LEU A 368 -4.52 -52.66 6.57
CA LEU A 368 -5.91 -52.70 6.10
C LEU A 368 -6.92 -53.39 7.04
N ASN A 369 -6.49 -53.88 8.21
CA ASN A 369 -7.33 -54.59 9.17
C ASN A 369 -7.37 -53.88 10.53
N THR A 370 -6.24 -53.33 10.98
CA THR A 370 -6.14 -52.67 12.28
C THR A 370 -6.21 -51.15 12.12
N GLN A 371 -7.18 -50.52 12.79
CA GLN A 371 -7.20 -49.07 12.93
C GLN A 371 -6.09 -48.62 13.88
N ILE A 372 -5.32 -47.61 13.47
CA ILE A 372 -4.26 -46.99 14.28
C ILE A 372 -4.72 -45.58 14.64
N GLU A 373 -4.68 -45.25 15.93
CA GLU A 373 -5.05 -43.95 16.47
C GLU A 373 -3.81 -43.27 17.08
N PHE A 374 -3.57 -42.02 16.69
CA PHE A 374 -2.60 -41.15 17.35
C PHE A 374 -3.31 -40.30 18.40
N ARG A 375 -2.79 -40.30 19.63
CA ARG A 375 -3.33 -39.49 20.72
C ARG A 375 -2.27 -38.54 21.26
N MET A 376 -2.74 -37.36 21.65
CA MET A 376 -1.95 -36.44 22.45
C MET A 376 -1.79 -37.06 23.85
N GLY A 377 -0.54 -37.37 24.22
CA GLY A 377 -0.21 -37.80 25.58
C GLY A 377 0.01 -36.60 26.51
N ASP A 378 0.55 -36.87 27.69
CA ASP A 378 0.84 -35.84 28.69
C ASP A 378 2.02 -34.93 28.29
N GLY A 379 2.08 -33.74 28.90
CA GLY A 379 3.24 -32.84 28.84
C GLY A 379 3.11 -31.62 27.92
N TRP A 380 2.05 -31.52 27.12
CA TRP A 380 1.76 -30.35 26.30
C TRP A 380 1.10 -29.25 27.12
N SER A 381 1.76 -28.10 27.25
CA SER A 381 1.23 -26.93 27.95
C SER A 381 1.83 -25.64 27.40
N ASP A 382 1.04 -24.58 27.37
CA ASP A 382 1.47 -23.23 27.03
C ASP A 382 0.51 -22.22 27.69
N GLU A 383 1.02 -21.05 28.05
CA GLU A 383 0.22 -19.92 28.52
C GLU A 383 -0.54 -19.23 27.37
N ASP A 384 -0.02 -19.33 26.14
CA ASP A 384 -0.51 -18.66 24.93
C ASP A 384 -1.56 -19.51 24.18
N GLN A 385 -2.74 -19.63 24.77
CA GLN A 385 -3.88 -20.38 24.23
C GLN A 385 -4.61 -19.62 23.09
N PRO A 386 -5.27 -20.31 22.13
CA PRO A 386 -5.43 -21.78 22.03
C PRO A 386 -4.27 -22.48 21.32
N LEU A 387 -4.06 -23.75 21.67
CA LEU A 387 -3.11 -24.64 20.99
C LEU A 387 -3.72 -25.30 19.75
N GLU A 388 -2.96 -25.33 18.65
CA GLU A 388 -3.25 -26.07 17.42
C GLU A 388 -2.42 -27.37 17.38
N TYR A 389 -3.06 -28.49 17.03
CA TYR A 389 -2.44 -29.81 17.01
C TYR A 389 -2.43 -30.37 15.59
N ARG A 390 -1.26 -30.80 15.13
CA ARG A 390 -1.06 -31.39 13.80
C ARG A 390 -0.38 -32.74 13.94
N PHE A 391 -1.12 -33.79 13.57
CA PHE A 391 -0.61 -35.15 13.55
C PHE A 391 0.01 -35.46 12.18
N GLY A 392 1.14 -36.16 12.21
CA GLY A 392 1.83 -36.64 11.03
C GLY A 392 2.35 -38.07 11.21
N LEU A 393 2.87 -38.63 10.13
CA LEU A 393 3.44 -39.98 10.10
C LEU A 393 4.81 -39.92 9.44
N LYS A 394 5.81 -40.51 10.09
CA LYS A 394 7.17 -40.63 9.57
C LYS A 394 7.48 -42.08 9.24
N LEU A 395 7.89 -42.33 7.99
CA LEU A 395 8.27 -43.66 7.51
C LEU A 395 9.72 -43.98 7.90
N LEU A 396 9.98 -45.21 8.34
CA LEU A 396 11.34 -45.71 8.60
C LEU A 396 11.68 -46.84 7.62
N ASN A 397 12.74 -46.62 6.82
CA ASN A 397 13.24 -47.60 5.85
C ASN A 397 14.43 -48.40 6.42
N VAL A 398 14.71 -49.58 5.86
CA VAL A 398 15.84 -50.46 6.26
C VAL A 398 17.19 -49.73 6.23
N ASP A 399 17.37 -48.76 5.32
CA ASP A 399 18.61 -48.00 5.18
C ASP A 399 18.72 -46.84 6.18
N ASN A 400 17.82 -46.77 7.17
CA ASN A 400 17.68 -45.67 8.13
C ASN A 400 17.35 -44.31 7.48
N SER A 401 17.04 -44.29 6.19
CA SER A 401 16.46 -43.11 5.53
C SER A 401 15.02 -42.92 5.99
N THR A 402 14.62 -41.66 6.13
CA THR A 402 13.26 -41.27 6.51
C THR A 402 12.63 -40.57 5.33
N GLU A 403 11.53 -41.12 4.81
CA GLU A 403 10.71 -40.44 3.81
C GLU A 403 9.60 -39.67 4.53
N THR A 404 9.49 -38.38 4.24
CA THR A 404 8.29 -37.58 4.49
C THR A 404 7.36 -37.72 3.28
N GLN A 405 6.05 -37.66 3.48
CA GLN A 405 4.96 -38.01 2.55
C GLN A 405 4.98 -37.30 1.16
N GLN A 406 5.95 -36.42 0.87
CA GLN A 406 6.11 -35.68 -0.38
C GLN A 406 7.02 -36.35 -1.43
N ASP A 407 7.84 -37.34 -1.06
CA ASP A 407 8.70 -38.04 -2.03
C ASP A 407 7.96 -39.23 -2.69
N PRO A 408 8.24 -39.55 -3.97
CA PRO A 408 7.68 -40.74 -4.61
C PRO A 408 8.08 -41.98 -3.78
N PRO A 409 7.12 -42.87 -3.44
CA PRO A 409 7.38 -43.97 -2.53
C PRO A 409 8.44 -44.88 -3.11
N SER A 410 9.61 -44.96 -2.46
CA SER A 410 10.57 -45.99 -2.81
C SER A 410 10.04 -47.33 -2.30
N CYS A 411 10.10 -48.37 -3.13
CA CYS A 411 9.75 -49.75 -2.75
C CYS A 411 10.79 -50.37 -1.80
N SER A 412 11.42 -49.55 -0.95
CA SER A 412 12.40 -50.00 0.02
C SER A 412 11.70 -50.77 1.15
N LYS A 413 12.38 -51.79 1.68
CA LYS A 413 11.86 -52.57 2.81
C LYS A 413 11.64 -51.61 3.99
N ARG A 414 10.41 -51.58 4.50
CA ARG A 414 10.01 -50.76 5.64
C ARG A 414 10.31 -51.49 6.94
N ILE A 415 10.86 -50.78 7.91
CA ILE A 415 11.12 -51.30 9.26
C ILE A 415 10.08 -50.83 10.28
N GLY A 416 9.28 -49.80 9.96
CA GLY A 416 8.21 -49.34 10.84
C GLY A 416 7.83 -47.88 10.58
N TYR A 417 7.04 -47.34 11.50
CA TYR A 417 6.48 -45.99 11.45
C TYR A 417 6.68 -45.29 12.79
N ARG A 418 6.70 -43.94 12.78
CA ARG A 418 6.55 -43.10 13.98
C ARG A 418 5.45 -42.10 13.77
N GLY A 419 4.58 -41.94 14.76
CA GLY A 419 3.65 -40.82 14.83
C GLY A 419 4.41 -39.54 15.15
N LEU A 420 4.08 -38.46 14.45
CA LEU A 420 4.57 -37.11 14.71
C LEU A 420 3.41 -36.29 15.26
N LEU A 421 3.66 -35.47 16.27
CA LEU A 421 2.75 -34.43 16.72
C LEU A 421 3.49 -33.11 16.76
N GLU A 422 3.00 -32.15 16.00
CA GLU A 422 3.39 -30.74 16.08
C GLU A 422 2.28 -30.00 16.83
N VAL A 423 2.66 -29.26 17.87
CA VAL A 423 1.74 -28.43 18.65
C VAL A 423 2.22 -26.99 18.59
N CYS A 424 1.35 -26.12 18.07
CA CYS A 424 1.63 -24.71 17.88
C CYS A 424 0.73 -23.86 18.79
N ASP A 425 1.24 -22.74 19.27
CA ASP A 425 0.47 -21.75 20.03
C ASP A 425 -0.22 -20.71 19.14
N HIS A 426 -0.89 -19.75 19.79
CA HIS A 426 -1.55 -18.63 19.10
C HIS A 426 -0.61 -17.78 18.22
N TYR A 427 0.69 -17.73 18.55
CA TYR A 427 1.72 -17.00 17.81
C TYR A 427 2.44 -17.88 16.78
N SER A 428 1.88 -19.07 16.47
CA SER A 428 2.44 -20.02 15.51
C SER A 428 3.85 -20.51 15.87
N SER A 429 4.25 -20.45 17.14
CA SER A 429 5.49 -21.09 17.59
C SER A 429 5.19 -22.54 17.94
N CYS A 430 5.96 -23.48 17.40
CA CYS A 430 5.62 -24.91 17.44
C CYS A 430 6.68 -25.75 18.14
N SER A 431 6.23 -26.76 18.87
CA SER A 431 7.04 -27.86 19.40
C SER A 431 6.63 -29.18 18.76
N THR A 432 7.59 -30.07 18.54
CA THR A 432 7.34 -31.37 17.92
C THR A 432 7.75 -32.52 18.83
N ALA A 433 7.01 -33.63 18.76
CA ALA A 433 7.37 -34.89 19.40
C ALA A 433 7.12 -36.07 18.46
N GLU A 434 7.92 -37.12 18.62
CA GLU A 434 7.76 -38.39 17.90
C GLU A 434 7.31 -39.48 18.88
N SER A 435 6.45 -40.40 18.41
CA SER A 435 6.10 -41.61 19.15
C SER A 435 7.23 -42.64 19.14
N ALA A 436 7.07 -43.68 19.95
CA ALA A 436 7.82 -44.92 19.76
C ALA A 436 7.57 -45.49 18.35
N THR A 437 8.57 -46.19 17.80
CA THR A 437 8.43 -46.90 16.52
C THR A 437 7.42 -48.04 16.68
N PHE A 438 6.48 -48.15 15.73
CA PHE A 438 5.55 -49.28 15.64
C PHE A 438 5.62 -49.93 14.25
N GLU A 439 5.36 -51.24 14.21
CA GLU A 439 5.40 -52.04 12.99
C GLU A 439 3.99 -52.37 12.50
N VAL A 440 3.80 -52.37 11.18
CA VAL A 440 2.55 -52.80 10.54
C VAL A 440 2.85 -54.00 9.66
N SER A 441 2.32 -55.17 10.02
CA SER A 441 2.48 -56.39 9.23
C SER A 441 1.64 -56.33 7.95
N PRO A 442 2.08 -56.98 6.85
CA PRO A 442 1.27 -57.11 5.65
C PRO A 442 -0.07 -57.82 5.96
N PRO A 443 -1.10 -57.61 5.12
CA PRO A 443 -2.40 -58.24 5.33
C PRO A 443 -2.28 -59.77 5.22
N PRO A 444 -3.03 -60.55 6.03
CA PRO A 444 -2.96 -62.01 6.03
C PRO A 444 -3.38 -62.63 4.69
N ASN A 445 -4.16 -61.92 3.87
CA ASN A 445 -4.50 -62.30 2.50
C ASN A 445 -4.44 -61.07 1.60
N LEU A 446 -3.31 -60.92 0.89
CA LEU A 446 -3.04 -59.77 0.01
C LEU A 446 -4.09 -59.64 -1.11
N THR A 447 -4.56 -60.76 -1.68
CA THR A 447 -5.55 -60.74 -2.76
C THR A 447 -6.89 -60.19 -2.30
N VAL A 448 -7.36 -60.60 -1.11
CA VAL A 448 -8.62 -60.09 -0.54
C VAL A 448 -8.48 -58.61 -0.19
N ALA A 449 -7.37 -58.22 0.42
CA ALA A 449 -7.06 -56.83 0.73
C ALA A 449 -7.06 -55.92 -0.51
N ILE A 450 -6.48 -56.38 -1.63
CA ILE A 450 -6.51 -55.65 -2.91
C ILE A 450 -7.95 -55.51 -3.41
N VAL A 451 -8.74 -56.58 -3.36
CA VAL A 451 -10.15 -56.55 -3.81
C VAL A 451 -10.98 -55.58 -2.96
N ASP A 452 -10.82 -55.60 -1.63
CA ASP A 452 -11.52 -54.70 -0.72
C ASP A 452 -11.12 -53.24 -0.94
N MET A 453 -9.82 -52.99 -1.19
CA MET A 453 -9.32 -51.64 -1.49
C MET A 453 -9.83 -51.12 -2.84
N VAL A 454 -9.88 -51.97 -3.87
CA VAL A 454 -10.50 -51.63 -5.15
C VAL A 454 -12.01 -51.38 -4.99
N ALA A 455 -12.70 -52.12 -4.13
CA ALA A 455 -14.11 -51.88 -3.82
C ALA A 455 -14.31 -50.54 -3.10
N ALA A 456 -13.45 -50.21 -2.13
CA ALA A 456 -13.46 -48.92 -1.42
C ALA A 456 -13.21 -47.75 -2.38
N ILE A 457 -12.20 -47.83 -3.26
CA ILE A 457 -11.92 -46.83 -4.30
C ILE A 457 -13.16 -46.62 -5.19
N ASN A 458 -13.78 -47.72 -5.65
CA ASN A 458 -14.99 -47.63 -6.48
C ASN A 458 -16.18 -46.99 -5.76
N SER A 459 -16.32 -47.25 -4.45
CA SER A 459 -17.37 -46.67 -3.60
C SER A 459 -17.10 -45.18 -3.36
N ASP A 460 -15.87 -44.80 -3.04
CA ASP A 460 -15.46 -43.41 -2.80
C ASP A 460 -15.67 -42.56 -4.05
N ILE A 461 -15.25 -43.06 -5.22
CA ILE A 461 -15.51 -42.42 -6.52
C ILE A 461 -17.02 -42.29 -6.76
N GLY A 462 -17.79 -43.37 -6.53
CA GLY A 462 -19.25 -43.36 -6.72
C GLY A 462 -20.00 -42.38 -5.81
N ASN A 463 -19.44 -42.07 -4.64
CA ASN A 463 -20.00 -41.14 -3.65
C ASN A 463 -19.44 -39.71 -3.77
N GLY A 464 -18.56 -39.44 -4.74
CA GLY A 464 -17.92 -38.13 -4.92
C GLY A 464 -16.83 -37.80 -3.89
N ASN A 465 -16.34 -38.79 -3.14
CA ASN A 465 -15.29 -38.61 -2.13
C ASN A 465 -13.90 -38.81 -2.74
N ILE A 466 -13.50 -37.86 -3.59
CA ILE A 466 -12.32 -38.00 -4.44
C ILE A 466 -11.03 -38.17 -3.63
N PHE A 467 -10.81 -37.38 -2.58
CA PHE A 467 -9.59 -37.43 -1.76
C PHE A 467 -9.43 -38.75 -0.98
N SER A 468 -10.54 -39.38 -0.57
CA SER A 468 -10.49 -40.71 0.05
C SER A 468 -10.15 -41.78 -0.99
N ALA A 469 -10.70 -41.68 -2.20
CA ALA A 469 -10.33 -42.57 -3.31
C ALA A 469 -8.83 -42.43 -3.65
N LEU A 470 -8.30 -41.20 -3.70
CA LEU A 470 -6.88 -40.92 -3.95
C LEU A 470 -5.97 -41.51 -2.86
N SER A 471 -6.36 -41.36 -1.59
CA SER A 471 -5.63 -41.93 -0.45
C SER A 471 -5.61 -43.47 -0.52
N ASN A 472 -6.74 -44.08 -0.87
CA ASN A 472 -6.86 -45.53 -1.02
C ASN A 472 -6.08 -46.05 -2.23
N MET A 473 -6.01 -45.29 -3.33
CA MET A 473 -5.19 -45.59 -4.49
C MET A 473 -3.70 -45.54 -4.16
N TYR A 474 -3.25 -44.54 -3.41
CA TYR A 474 -1.85 -44.43 -2.97
C TYR A 474 -1.45 -45.61 -2.07
N ALA A 475 -2.34 -46.03 -1.17
CA ALA A 475 -2.11 -47.21 -0.34
C ALA A 475 -2.05 -48.51 -1.17
N LEU A 476 -2.86 -48.63 -2.23
CA LEU A 476 -2.82 -49.75 -3.16
C LEU A 476 -1.49 -49.82 -3.94
N ASP A 477 -1.00 -48.69 -4.43
CA ASP A 477 0.28 -48.55 -5.14
C ASP A 477 1.46 -48.99 -4.26
N ILE A 478 1.49 -48.48 -3.03
CA ILE A 478 2.46 -48.85 -2.00
C ILE A 478 2.50 -50.35 -1.70
N GLN A 479 1.33 -50.99 -1.58
CA GLN A 479 1.27 -52.42 -1.21
C GLN A 479 1.67 -53.34 -2.36
N LYS A 480 1.65 -52.84 -3.60
CA LYS A 480 1.91 -53.65 -4.80
C LYS A 480 3.37 -53.74 -5.18
N CYS A 481 4.19 -52.70 -4.95
CA CYS A 481 5.65 -52.58 -5.15
C CYS A 481 6.26 -53.14 -6.47
N GLU A 482 5.98 -54.39 -6.86
CA GLU A 482 6.47 -55.09 -8.06
C GLU A 482 5.34 -55.75 -8.91
N GLU A 483 4.08 -55.79 -8.44
CA GLU A 483 2.95 -56.39 -9.19
C GLU A 483 2.02 -55.34 -9.81
N ASP A 484 2.13 -55.17 -11.13
CA ASP A 484 1.22 -54.34 -11.93
C ASP A 484 -0.26 -54.65 -11.62
N LEU A 485 -1.11 -53.62 -11.53
CA LEU A 485 -2.55 -53.87 -11.66
C LEU A 485 -2.82 -54.48 -13.03
N ASP A 486 -3.78 -55.41 -13.08
CA ASP A 486 -4.28 -55.83 -14.37
C ASP A 486 -4.82 -54.60 -15.10
N VAL A 487 -4.46 -54.49 -16.39
CA VAL A 487 -4.75 -53.30 -17.21
C VAL A 487 -6.25 -52.96 -17.18
N VAL A 488 -7.12 -53.97 -17.07
CA VAL A 488 -8.57 -53.78 -17.03
C VAL A 488 -9.02 -53.06 -15.76
N THR A 489 -8.49 -53.45 -14.60
CA THR A 489 -8.79 -52.79 -13.32
C THR A 489 -8.16 -51.40 -13.27
N ALA A 490 -6.93 -51.24 -13.75
CA ALA A 490 -6.26 -49.93 -13.82
C ALA A 490 -7.03 -48.96 -14.73
N ASP A 491 -7.45 -49.40 -15.91
CA ASP A 491 -8.26 -48.61 -16.85
C ASP A 491 -9.60 -48.21 -16.24
N LYS A 492 -10.27 -49.15 -15.55
CA LYS A 492 -11.57 -48.89 -14.93
C LYS A 492 -11.47 -47.86 -13.81
N ILE A 493 -10.46 -47.95 -12.96
CA ILE A 493 -10.23 -46.99 -11.87
C ILE A 493 -9.85 -45.63 -12.46
N THR A 494 -8.90 -45.60 -13.40
CA THR A 494 -8.40 -44.37 -14.03
C THR A 494 -9.51 -43.64 -14.79
N THR A 495 -10.30 -44.35 -15.61
CA THR A 495 -11.42 -43.75 -16.34
C THR A 495 -12.45 -43.17 -15.40
N LYS A 496 -12.80 -43.90 -14.33
CA LYS A 496 -13.74 -43.41 -13.32
C LYS A 496 -13.23 -42.17 -12.58
N LEU A 497 -11.94 -42.13 -12.26
CA LEU A 497 -11.32 -40.98 -11.61
C LEU A 497 -11.23 -39.76 -12.54
N LEU A 498 -10.96 -39.97 -13.83
CA LEU A 498 -11.01 -38.88 -14.81
C LEU A 498 -12.45 -38.36 -14.98
N MET A 499 -13.44 -39.25 -14.93
CA MET A 499 -14.87 -38.91 -15.02
C MET A 499 -15.45 -38.22 -13.78
N THR A 500 -14.74 -38.19 -12.65
CA THR A 500 -15.19 -37.40 -11.48
C THR A 500 -14.93 -35.90 -11.64
N LEU A 501 -14.11 -35.50 -12.61
CA LEU A 501 -13.88 -34.10 -12.93
C LEU A 501 -15.03 -33.56 -13.80
N ASP A 502 -15.57 -32.41 -13.42
CA ASP A 502 -16.71 -31.76 -14.08
C ASP A 502 -16.50 -30.23 -14.24
N GLU A 503 -17.52 -29.54 -14.75
CA GLU A 503 -17.52 -28.06 -14.93
C GLU A 503 -17.39 -27.30 -13.59
N ASN A 504 -17.61 -27.94 -12.44
CA ASN A 504 -17.52 -27.33 -11.11
C ASN A 504 -16.19 -27.60 -10.40
N SER A 505 -15.34 -28.48 -10.94
CA SER A 505 -14.07 -28.88 -10.35
C SER A 505 -13.02 -27.76 -10.47
N ASP A 506 -12.25 -27.53 -9.41
CA ASP A 506 -11.25 -26.46 -9.39
C ASP A 506 -9.86 -26.92 -9.88
N SER A 507 -8.92 -25.98 -10.07
CA SER A 507 -7.59 -26.31 -10.59
C SER A 507 -6.82 -27.31 -9.73
N ASN A 508 -7.06 -27.41 -8.42
CA ASN A 508 -6.39 -28.39 -7.55
C ASN A 508 -7.00 -29.78 -7.73
N ASP A 509 -8.32 -29.88 -7.89
CA ASP A 509 -9.00 -31.15 -8.20
C ASP A 509 -8.42 -31.79 -9.47
N TYR A 510 -8.27 -31.00 -10.53
CA TYR A 510 -7.64 -31.47 -11.78
C TYR A 510 -6.20 -31.95 -11.56
N LYS A 511 -5.39 -31.22 -10.78
CA LYS A 511 -4.00 -31.58 -10.51
C LYS A 511 -3.88 -32.91 -9.77
N GLU A 512 -4.63 -33.07 -8.69
CA GLU A 512 -4.55 -34.26 -7.86
C GLU A 512 -5.05 -35.51 -8.59
N VAL A 513 -6.14 -35.38 -9.35
CA VAL A 513 -6.68 -36.46 -10.18
C VAL A 513 -5.72 -36.86 -11.29
N LEU A 514 -5.18 -35.90 -12.04
CA LEU A 514 -4.25 -36.18 -13.15
C LEU A 514 -2.94 -36.81 -12.64
N ALA A 515 -2.40 -36.28 -11.53
CA ALA A 515 -1.21 -36.86 -10.89
C ALA A 515 -1.47 -38.28 -10.39
N SER A 516 -2.64 -38.57 -9.84
CA SER A 516 -2.95 -39.90 -9.32
C SER A 516 -3.29 -40.90 -10.43
N ALA A 517 -3.99 -40.46 -11.48
CA ALA A 517 -4.18 -41.23 -12.70
C ALA A 517 -2.83 -41.62 -13.33
N SER A 518 -1.87 -40.69 -13.37
CA SER A 518 -0.53 -40.96 -13.92
C SER A 518 0.20 -42.11 -13.25
N ARG A 519 0.04 -42.26 -11.92
CA ARG A 519 0.71 -43.31 -11.13
C ARG A 519 0.11 -44.69 -11.36
N LEU A 520 -1.20 -44.78 -11.62
CA LEU A 520 -1.85 -46.06 -11.92
C LEU A 520 -1.59 -46.58 -13.34
N MET A 521 -1.25 -45.69 -14.28
CA MET A 521 -1.11 -46.03 -15.69
C MET A 521 0.30 -46.52 -16.03
N ASN A 522 0.49 -47.85 -16.01
CA ASN A 522 1.70 -48.44 -16.60
C ASN A 522 1.64 -48.42 -18.14
N VAL A 523 0.46 -48.61 -18.71
CA VAL A 523 0.14 -48.49 -20.14
C VAL A 523 -1.11 -47.63 -20.30
N VAL A 524 -1.11 -46.68 -21.24
CA VAL A 524 -2.31 -45.87 -21.56
C VAL A 524 -3.06 -46.58 -22.68
N THR A 525 -4.26 -47.09 -22.38
CA THR A 525 -5.13 -47.71 -23.39
C THR A 525 -5.96 -46.65 -24.11
N PRO A 526 -6.52 -46.94 -25.32
CA PRO A 526 -7.29 -45.95 -26.07
C PRO A 526 -8.47 -45.31 -25.31
N PRO A 527 -9.29 -46.06 -24.53
CA PRO A 527 -10.39 -45.46 -23.76
C PRO A 527 -9.90 -44.48 -22.68
N VAL A 528 -8.78 -44.81 -22.03
CA VAL A 528 -8.16 -43.93 -21.03
C VAL A 528 -7.58 -42.70 -21.71
N LEU A 529 -6.91 -42.86 -22.86
CA LEU A 529 -6.39 -41.75 -23.65
C LEU A 529 -7.49 -40.77 -24.06
N GLU A 530 -8.65 -41.26 -24.53
CA GLU A 530 -9.80 -40.41 -24.88
C GLU A 530 -10.29 -39.60 -23.68
N ALA A 531 -10.46 -40.24 -22.52
CA ALA A 531 -10.85 -39.55 -21.29
C ALA A 531 -9.82 -38.51 -20.85
N LEU A 532 -8.52 -38.82 -20.98
CA LEU A 532 -7.43 -37.94 -20.59
C LEU A 532 -7.32 -36.72 -21.49
N VAL A 533 -7.51 -36.89 -22.80
CA VAL A 533 -7.56 -35.78 -23.77
C VAL A 533 -8.72 -34.83 -23.43
N LEU A 534 -9.91 -35.36 -23.15
CA LEU A 534 -11.07 -34.55 -22.76
C LEU A 534 -10.82 -33.75 -21.48
N VAL A 535 -10.29 -34.40 -20.44
CA VAL A 535 -9.97 -33.75 -19.16
C VAL A 535 -8.90 -32.66 -19.34
N LEU A 536 -7.84 -32.93 -20.13
CA LEU A 536 -6.80 -31.95 -20.42
C LEU A 536 -7.34 -30.76 -21.23
N GLU A 537 -8.26 -30.97 -22.16
CA GLU A 537 -8.92 -29.88 -22.89
C GLU A 537 -9.79 -29.01 -21.97
N GLU A 538 -10.54 -29.60 -21.04
CA GLU A 538 -11.35 -28.85 -20.09
C GLU A 538 -10.48 -28.08 -19.10
N TYR A 539 -9.39 -28.70 -18.62
CA TYR A 539 -8.43 -28.03 -17.76
C TYR A 539 -7.75 -26.84 -18.48
N ARG A 540 -7.45 -26.97 -19.78
CA ARG A 540 -6.99 -25.84 -20.62
C ARG A 540 -8.00 -24.71 -20.70
N LYS A 541 -9.30 -25.00 -20.80
CA LYS A 541 -10.36 -23.97 -20.81
C LYS A 541 -10.42 -23.22 -19.48
N ILE A 542 -10.37 -23.94 -18.35
CA ILE A 542 -10.35 -23.35 -17.00
C ILE A 542 -9.13 -22.43 -16.83
N LEU A 543 -7.98 -22.82 -17.35
CA LEU A 543 -6.74 -22.02 -17.33
C LEU A 543 -6.73 -20.87 -18.36
N GLY A 544 -7.81 -20.69 -19.14
CA GLY A 544 -7.93 -19.61 -20.13
C GLY A 544 -7.04 -19.76 -21.36
N LEU A 545 -6.57 -20.98 -21.64
CA LEU A 545 -5.59 -21.27 -22.71
C LEU A 545 -6.22 -21.49 -24.09
N THR A 546 -7.55 -21.63 -24.18
CA THR A 546 -8.20 -21.83 -25.48
C THR A 546 -8.45 -20.52 -26.20
N SER A 547 -7.74 -20.29 -27.31
CA SER A 547 -8.16 -19.29 -28.30
C SER A 547 -9.49 -19.73 -28.91
N ALA A 548 -10.60 -19.06 -28.59
CA ALA A 548 -11.89 -19.40 -29.19
C ALA A 548 -11.79 -19.38 -30.73
N PRO A 549 -12.18 -20.45 -31.44
CA PRO A 549 -12.41 -20.38 -32.87
C PRO A 549 -13.55 -19.37 -33.12
N ARG A 550 -13.30 -18.43 -34.04
CA ARG A 550 -14.26 -17.41 -34.50
C ARG A 550 -15.45 -18.03 -35.27
N SER A 551 -16.27 -18.88 -34.65
CA SER A 551 -17.63 -19.21 -35.12
C SER A 551 -18.28 -20.26 -34.24
N ALA A 552 -19.03 -19.85 -33.22
CA ALA A 552 -20.24 -20.50 -32.70
C ALA A 552 -20.57 -19.87 -31.35
N ARG A 553 -21.25 -18.71 -31.40
CA ARG A 553 -21.88 -18.13 -30.22
C ARG A 553 -23.16 -18.89 -29.97
N GLU A 554 -23.10 -19.97 -29.21
CA GLU A 554 -24.30 -20.54 -28.60
C GLU A 554 -24.54 -19.94 -27.22
N LYS A 555 -25.81 -19.65 -26.99
CA LYS A 555 -26.38 -18.77 -25.99
C LYS A 555 -26.82 -19.66 -24.83
N ARG A 556 -26.10 -19.70 -23.70
CA ARG A 556 -26.65 -20.29 -22.47
C ARG A 556 -27.43 -19.24 -21.70
N GLU A 557 -28.63 -19.64 -21.33
CA GLU A 557 -29.69 -18.86 -20.70
C GLU A 557 -29.37 -18.51 -19.26
N ALA A 558 -29.70 -17.29 -18.88
CA ALA A 558 -29.65 -16.80 -17.51
C ALA A 558 -30.84 -17.36 -16.72
N VAL A 559 -30.59 -18.05 -15.60
CA VAL A 559 -31.61 -18.28 -14.57
C VAL A 559 -31.03 -18.03 -13.17
N ALA A 560 -31.30 -16.80 -12.71
CA ALA A 560 -31.76 -16.43 -11.39
C ALA A 560 -30.88 -16.74 -10.14
N ALA A 561 -29.95 -15.83 -9.83
CA ALA A 561 -29.67 -15.48 -8.45
C ALA A 561 -30.64 -14.37 -8.01
N LYS A 562 -31.47 -14.65 -7.00
CA LYS A 562 -32.30 -13.65 -6.30
C LYS A 562 -31.47 -12.92 -5.23
N PRO A 563 -31.81 -11.65 -4.92
CA PRO A 563 -30.93 -10.68 -4.28
C PRO A 563 -31.21 -10.51 -2.78
N ILE A 564 -30.33 -9.75 -2.09
CA ILE A 564 -30.51 -8.86 -0.92
C ILE A 564 -29.12 -8.80 -0.23
N SER A 565 -28.48 -7.67 0.11
CA SER A 565 -28.77 -6.24 -0.05
C SER A 565 -27.57 -5.41 0.47
N ASN A 566 -27.40 -4.21 -0.09
CA ASN A 566 -26.73 -3.01 0.44
C ASN A 566 -25.20 -2.83 0.24
N GLU A 567 -24.86 -2.54 -1.02
CA GLU A 567 -24.31 -1.25 -1.54
C GLU A 567 -23.45 -0.35 -0.63
N GLN A 568 -22.19 -0.13 -1.04
CA GLN A 568 -21.73 1.06 -1.82
C GLN A 568 -20.31 0.79 -2.35
N GLU A 569 -20.12 0.37 -3.61
CA GLU A 569 -19.95 1.17 -4.85
C GLU A 569 -18.71 2.10 -4.81
N VAL A 570 -17.79 2.12 -5.78
CA VAL A 570 -17.94 2.34 -7.24
C VAL A 570 -16.64 1.83 -7.92
N GLY A 571 -16.58 1.23 -9.12
CA GLY A 571 -17.59 0.96 -10.13
C GLY A 571 -16.99 0.13 -11.29
N PHE A 572 -17.84 -0.71 -11.88
CA PHE A 572 -17.56 -1.48 -13.08
C PHE A 572 -18.03 -0.71 -14.32
N SER A 573 -17.20 -0.65 -15.36
CA SER A 573 -17.70 -0.70 -16.74
C SER A 573 -16.66 -1.32 -17.67
N ASN A 574 -17.17 -2.14 -18.60
CA ASN A 574 -16.54 -2.82 -19.71
C ASN A 574 -15.82 -4.15 -19.41
N ILE A 575 -16.51 -5.21 -19.85
CA ILE A 575 -16.06 -6.58 -20.06
C ILE A 575 -14.62 -6.60 -20.58
N HIS A 576 -13.68 -6.81 -19.67
CA HIS A 576 -12.35 -7.26 -19.99
C HIS A 576 -12.38 -8.77 -19.83
N VAL A 577 -12.12 -9.51 -20.93
CA VAL A 577 -11.62 -10.89 -20.83
C VAL A 577 -10.40 -10.79 -19.93
N THR A 578 -10.60 -11.11 -18.66
CA THR A 578 -9.55 -11.08 -17.66
C THR A 578 -8.72 -12.30 -18.00
N TRP A 579 -7.61 -12.09 -18.72
CA TRP A 579 -6.58 -13.10 -18.85
C TRP A 579 -6.18 -13.47 -17.44
N CYS A 580 -6.59 -14.65 -16.95
CA CYS A 580 -6.16 -15.14 -15.66
C CYS A 580 -4.63 -15.13 -15.66
N ILE A 581 -4.04 -14.42 -14.70
CA ILE A 581 -2.60 -14.38 -14.50
C ILE A 581 -2.17 -15.83 -14.22
N GLN A 582 -1.46 -16.44 -15.16
CA GLN A 582 -0.90 -17.78 -14.96
C GLN A 582 0.26 -17.69 -13.98
N SER A 583 0.25 -18.57 -12.98
CA SER A 583 1.43 -18.81 -12.16
C SER A 583 2.36 -19.78 -12.90
N ASP A 584 3.68 -19.61 -12.72
CA ASP A 584 4.70 -20.53 -13.25
C ASP A 584 4.39 -22.00 -12.85
N SER A 585 3.80 -22.22 -11.67
CA SER A 585 3.35 -23.52 -11.17
C SER A 585 2.24 -24.17 -12.00
N GLN A 586 1.26 -23.41 -12.52
CA GLN A 586 0.17 -24.00 -13.33
C GLN A 586 0.68 -24.52 -14.68
N ALA A 587 1.69 -23.85 -15.26
CA ALA A 587 2.34 -24.31 -16.48
C ALA A 587 3.20 -25.56 -16.23
N ASN A 588 3.87 -25.66 -15.08
CA ASN A 588 4.59 -26.89 -14.69
C ASN A 588 3.67 -28.11 -14.68
N ASP A 589 2.51 -27.99 -14.03
CA ASP A 589 1.59 -29.11 -13.84
C ASP A 589 1.06 -29.66 -15.17
N MET A 590 0.77 -28.78 -16.12
CA MET A 590 0.34 -29.17 -17.47
C MET A 590 1.48 -29.79 -18.28
N LEU A 591 2.69 -29.21 -18.21
CA LEU A 591 3.85 -29.77 -18.89
C LEU A 591 4.23 -31.15 -18.34
N ASN A 592 4.09 -31.37 -17.02
CA ASN A 592 4.28 -32.68 -16.38
C ASN A 592 3.39 -33.76 -17.01
N MET A 593 2.12 -33.43 -17.30
CA MET A 593 1.19 -34.40 -17.88
C MET A 593 1.52 -34.71 -19.34
N TYR A 594 1.90 -33.72 -20.14
CA TYR A 594 2.32 -34.00 -21.52
C TYR A 594 3.65 -34.76 -21.59
N ASP A 595 4.60 -34.44 -20.71
CA ASP A 595 5.87 -35.15 -20.56
C ASP A 595 5.65 -36.64 -20.23
N LEU A 596 4.71 -36.95 -19.35
CA LEU A 596 4.29 -38.32 -19.06
C LEU A 596 3.72 -39.02 -20.31
N LEU A 597 2.81 -38.38 -21.04
CA LEU A 597 2.21 -38.97 -22.23
C LEU A 597 3.26 -39.19 -23.35
N LEU A 598 4.27 -38.32 -23.44
CA LEU A 598 5.44 -38.53 -24.29
C LEU A 598 6.22 -39.77 -23.85
N GLU A 599 6.51 -39.91 -22.56
CA GLU A 599 7.23 -41.05 -22.02
C GLU A 599 6.51 -42.38 -22.30
N LYS A 600 5.18 -42.37 -22.28
CA LYS A 600 4.33 -43.53 -22.59
C LYS A 600 4.10 -43.74 -24.10
N ASN A 601 4.86 -43.06 -24.97
CA ASN A 601 4.80 -43.15 -26.43
C ASN A 601 3.39 -42.92 -27.02
N GLN A 602 2.62 -41.99 -26.45
CA GLN A 602 1.26 -41.70 -26.90
C GLN A 602 1.22 -40.73 -28.09
N PRO A 603 0.15 -40.76 -28.93
CA PRO A 603 0.05 -39.94 -30.14
C PRO A 603 -0.40 -38.50 -29.86
N ILE A 604 0.41 -37.74 -29.12
CA ILE A 604 0.03 -36.42 -28.58
C ILE A 604 0.89 -35.27 -29.10
N VAL A 605 1.77 -35.53 -30.08
CA VAL A 605 2.81 -34.59 -30.55
C VAL A 605 2.26 -33.24 -31.00
N GLU A 606 1.18 -33.22 -31.78
CA GLU A 606 0.59 -31.98 -32.28
C GLU A 606 0.03 -31.12 -31.14
N VAL A 607 -0.71 -31.74 -30.22
CA VAL A 607 -1.28 -31.08 -29.04
C VAL A 607 -0.17 -30.61 -28.10
N TYR A 608 0.86 -31.41 -27.90
CA TYR A 608 2.01 -31.09 -27.06
C TYR A 608 2.78 -29.86 -27.56
N LEU A 609 3.12 -29.81 -28.86
CA LEU A 609 3.83 -28.65 -29.43
C LEU A 609 2.95 -27.39 -29.43
N LEU A 610 1.65 -27.52 -29.70
CA LEU A 610 0.70 -26.42 -29.61
C LEU A 610 0.63 -25.84 -28.19
N ASN A 611 0.61 -26.69 -27.16
CA ASN A 611 0.57 -26.24 -25.78
C ASN A 611 1.82 -25.46 -25.37
N ILE A 612 3.01 -25.90 -25.79
CA ILE A 612 4.25 -25.15 -25.56
C ILE A 612 4.12 -23.73 -26.12
N GLN A 613 3.55 -23.58 -27.32
CA GLN A 613 3.33 -22.28 -27.93
C GLN A 613 2.30 -21.45 -27.15
N ASP A 614 1.18 -22.04 -26.74
CA ASP A 614 0.14 -21.35 -25.97
C ASP A 614 0.66 -20.82 -24.62
N PHE A 615 1.47 -21.63 -23.90
CA PHE A 615 2.09 -21.22 -22.65
C PHE A 615 3.06 -20.05 -22.85
N LEU A 616 3.96 -20.15 -23.83
CA LEU A 616 4.90 -19.08 -24.15
C LEU A 616 4.19 -17.79 -24.58
N SER A 617 3.08 -17.91 -25.33
CA SER A 617 2.22 -16.79 -25.71
C SER A 617 1.66 -16.09 -24.49
N THR A 618 1.14 -16.88 -23.56
CA THR A 618 0.50 -16.39 -22.35
C THR A 618 1.51 -15.72 -21.42
N PHE A 619 2.71 -16.32 -21.26
CA PHE A 619 3.81 -15.69 -20.52
C PHE A 619 4.21 -14.35 -21.15
N CYS A 620 4.33 -14.30 -22.48
CA CYS A 620 4.67 -13.05 -23.18
C CYS A 620 3.61 -11.96 -23.06
N VAL A 621 2.33 -12.31 -22.96
CA VAL A 621 1.24 -11.34 -22.72
C VAL A 621 1.31 -10.77 -21.30
N GLN A 622 1.72 -11.57 -20.31
CA GLN A 622 1.79 -11.16 -18.91
C GLN A 622 3.04 -10.33 -18.57
N LEU A 623 4.09 -10.43 -19.38
CA LEU A 623 5.31 -9.66 -19.21
C LEU A 623 5.13 -8.21 -19.70
N ASP A 624 4.95 -7.28 -18.76
CA ASP A 624 4.77 -5.85 -19.07
C ASP A 624 6.09 -5.07 -19.34
N ALA A 625 5.98 -3.75 -19.57
CA ALA A 625 7.12 -2.86 -19.88
C ALA A 625 8.02 -2.53 -18.70
N SER A 626 7.59 -2.86 -17.48
CA SER A 626 8.30 -2.61 -16.23
C SER A 626 8.86 -3.89 -15.60
N SER A 627 8.42 -5.04 -16.10
CA SER A 627 8.77 -6.35 -15.59
C SER A 627 10.22 -6.71 -15.93
N SER A 628 11.03 -6.84 -14.88
CA SER A 628 12.32 -7.55 -14.92
C SER A 628 12.16 -9.05 -14.64
N ARG A 629 10.92 -9.53 -14.55
CA ARG A 629 10.60 -10.91 -14.19
C ARG A 629 10.91 -11.84 -15.36
N VAL A 630 11.48 -12.98 -15.02
CA VAL A 630 11.54 -14.16 -15.88
C VAL A 630 10.34 -15.04 -15.53
N MET A 631 9.56 -15.45 -16.51
CA MET A 631 8.56 -16.50 -16.34
C MET A 631 9.12 -17.80 -16.90
N SER A 632 8.98 -18.89 -16.18
CA SER A 632 9.56 -20.18 -16.56
C SER A 632 8.74 -21.32 -16.01
N ALA A 633 8.63 -22.39 -16.79
CA ALA A 633 8.01 -23.63 -16.34
C ALA A 633 8.81 -24.86 -16.81
N GLU A 634 8.78 -25.91 -16.01
CA GLU A 634 9.44 -27.19 -16.24
C GLU A 634 8.42 -28.32 -16.07
N GLY A 635 8.45 -29.27 -17.00
CA GLY A 635 7.69 -30.52 -16.93
C GLY A 635 8.44 -31.60 -16.13
N ALA A 636 8.11 -32.87 -16.38
CA ALA A 636 8.61 -34.02 -15.63
C ALA A 636 10.04 -34.41 -16.08
N GLY A 637 10.88 -33.39 -16.29
CA GLY A 637 12.26 -33.51 -16.71
C GLY A 637 12.48 -33.58 -18.22
N TYR A 638 11.45 -33.53 -19.08
CA TYR A 638 11.62 -33.55 -20.54
C TYR A 638 11.47 -32.18 -21.18
N THR A 639 10.60 -31.33 -20.65
CA THR A 639 10.29 -30.01 -21.22
C THR A 639 10.62 -28.87 -20.28
N THR A 640 11.21 -27.80 -20.80
CA THR A 640 11.37 -26.54 -20.09
C THR A 640 10.98 -25.39 -21.00
N ILE A 641 10.23 -24.42 -20.50
CA ILE A 641 9.85 -23.22 -21.23
C ILE A 641 10.19 -21.98 -20.42
N GLN A 642 10.49 -20.88 -21.09
CA GLN A 642 10.87 -19.64 -20.44
C GLN A 642 10.52 -18.43 -21.33
N ALA A 643 10.06 -17.34 -20.72
CA ALA A 643 9.82 -16.07 -21.38
C ALA A 643 10.41 -14.90 -20.56
N GLN A 644 10.93 -13.89 -21.26
CA GLN A 644 11.57 -12.70 -20.68
C GLN A 644 11.21 -11.44 -21.47
N SER A 645 10.98 -10.31 -20.79
CA SER A 645 10.70 -9.02 -21.43
C SER A 645 11.99 -8.25 -21.76
N LEU A 646 12.05 -7.65 -22.95
CA LEU A 646 13.11 -6.74 -23.39
C LEU A 646 12.53 -5.34 -23.55
N VAL A 647 13.05 -4.40 -22.75
CA VAL A 647 12.57 -3.01 -22.71
C VAL A 647 13.59 -2.06 -23.35
N PRO A 648 13.21 -1.30 -24.41
CA PRO A 648 14.05 -0.27 -25.01
C PRO A 648 14.42 0.82 -24.01
N GLY A 649 15.66 1.33 -24.08
CA GLY A 649 16.12 2.42 -23.21
C GLY A 649 16.39 2.07 -21.73
N SER A 650 16.27 0.79 -21.34
CA SER A 650 16.68 0.35 -20.00
C SER A 650 18.19 0.59 -19.80
N LYS A 651 18.56 1.28 -18.71
CA LYS A 651 19.96 1.70 -18.42
C LYS A 651 20.97 0.54 -18.39
N ASN A 652 20.48 -0.69 -18.27
CA ASN A 652 21.29 -1.91 -18.15
C ASN A 652 21.19 -2.84 -19.37
N PHE A 653 20.54 -2.46 -20.48
CA PHE A 653 20.41 -3.34 -21.67
C PHE A 653 21.76 -3.82 -22.22
N SER A 654 22.80 -2.99 -22.13
CA SER A 654 24.14 -3.31 -22.58
C SER A 654 24.87 -4.32 -21.68
N VAL A 655 24.39 -4.51 -20.44
CA VAL A 655 24.99 -5.33 -19.37
C VAL A 655 24.07 -6.49 -18.96
N SER A 656 22.82 -6.52 -19.42
CA SER A 656 21.86 -7.57 -19.11
C SER A 656 22.21 -8.87 -19.84
N SER A 657 22.12 -9.96 -19.09
CA SER A 657 22.32 -11.31 -19.59
C SER A 657 21.01 -12.05 -19.60
N TYR A 658 20.71 -12.71 -20.71
CA TYR A 658 19.47 -13.47 -20.88
C TYR A 658 19.81 -14.96 -20.88
N THR A 659 18.99 -15.72 -20.16
CA THR A 659 19.10 -17.17 -20.10
C THR A 659 18.17 -17.82 -21.12
N ILE A 660 18.39 -19.10 -21.36
CA ILE A 660 17.55 -19.94 -22.23
C ILE A 660 16.87 -20.97 -21.31
N ALA A 661 15.66 -21.40 -21.66
CA ALA A 661 14.97 -22.48 -20.96
C ALA A 661 15.91 -23.69 -20.73
N GLY A 662 16.05 -24.11 -19.47
CA GLY A 662 16.87 -25.25 -19.06
C GLY A 662 18.38 -25.00 -18.93
N GLU A 663 18.85 -23.76 -19.09
CA GLU A 663 20.28 -23.40 -19.01
C GLU A 663 20.53 -22.28 -17.98
N PHE A 664 21.44 -22.52 -17.02
CA PHE A 664 21.77 -21.58 -15.95
C PHE A 664 22.93 -20.61 -16.30
N ALA A 665 23.66 -20.87 -17.38
CA ALA A 665 24.70 -19.99 -17.86
C ALA A 665 24.10 -18.83 -18.69
N LYS A 666 24.78 -17.68 -18.71
CA LYS A 666 24.42 -16.52 -19.55
C LYS A 666 24.71 -16.85 -21.01
N VAL A 667 23.70 -17.13 -21.84
CA VAL A 667 23.95 -17.64 -23.21
C VAL A 667 23.61 -16.65 -24.33
N ILE A 668 22.69 -15.70 -24.13
CA ILE A 668 22.27 -14.82 -25.24
C ILE A 668 23.02 -13.49 -25.21
N MET A 669 23.95 -13.33 -26.17
CA MET A 669 24.63 -12.06 -26.44
C MET A 669 24.04 -11.40 -27.68
N PHE A 670 23.54 -10.18 -27.53
CA PHE A 670 23.11 -9.37 -28.66
C PHE A 670 24.30 -8.71 -29.37
N SER A 671 24.21 -8.60 -30.70
CA SER A 671 25.23 -7.90 -31.50
C SER A 671 25.42 -6.46 -30.99
N ASN A 672 26.64 -5.91 -31.15
CA ASN A 672 26.92 -4.53 -30.77
C ASN A 672 26.00 -3.53 -31.50
N GLU A 673 25.65 -3.85 -32.75
CA GLU A 673 24.75 -3.04 -33.57
C GLU A 673 23.32 -3.06 -33.03
N PHE A 674 22.79 -4.24 -32.68
CA PHE A 674 21.47 -4.36 -32.05
C PHE A 674 21.43 -3.62 -30.72
N ARG A 675 22.45 -3.78 -29.88
CA ARG A 675 22.54 -3.09 -28.58
C ARG A 675 22.54 -1.58 -28.72
N ALA A 676 23.31 -1.03 -29.64
CA ALA A 676 23.37 0.40 -29.88
C ALA A 676 22.02 0.96 -30.40
N ARG A 677 21.39 0.27 -31.37
CA ARG A 677 20.11 0.71 -31.95
C ARG A 677 18.96 0.60 -30.94
N PHE A 678 18.85 -0.52 -30.25
CA PHE A 678 17.77 -0.78 -29.29
C PHE A 678 17.85 0.12 -28.06
N SER A 679 19.07 0.41 -27.56
CA SER A 679 19.27 1.37 -26.45
C SER A 679 19.04 2.83 -26.85
N SER A 680 19.18 3.18 -28.14
CA SER A 680 18.90 4.53 -28.64
C SER A 680 17.41 4.86 -28.78
N TRP A 681 16.54 3.84 -28.69
CA TRP A 681 15.10 4.01 -28.77
C TRP A 681 14.53 4.52 -27.44
N HIS A 682 13.92 5.71 -27.48
CA HIS A 682 13.28 6.34 -26.32
C HIS A 682 11.76 6.27 -26.49
N CYS A 683 11.07 5.69 -25.51
CA CYS A 683 9.62 5.75 -25.44
C CYS A 683 9.21 7.23 -25.34
N GLY A 684 8.45 7.74 -26.32
CA GLY A 684 7.96 9.12 -26.30
C GLY A 684 7.04 9.41 -25.11
N PRO A 685 6.72 10.69 -24.83
CA PRO A 685 5.95 11.10 -23.66
C PRO A 685 4.46 10.71 -23.69
N SER A 686 3.93 10.17 -24.79
CA SER A 686 2.61 9.53 -24.81
C SER A 686 2.77 8.04 -24.50
N MET A 687 2.06 7.53 -23.49
CA MET A 687 2.01 6.11 -23.12
C MET A 687 1.37 5.19 -24.17
N VAL A 688 1.35 5.60 -25.45
CA VAL A 688 0.79 4.80 -26.54
C VAL A 688 1.94 4.07 -27.23
N VAL A 689 2.23 2.91 -26.63
CA VAL A 689 2.95 1.75 -27.19
C VAL A 689 4.47 1.90 -27.34
N CYS A 690 5.19 1.76 -26.22
CA CYS A 690 6.47 1.08 -26.29
C CYS A 690 6.20 -0.42 -26.45
N GLN A 691 6.45 -0.98 -27.64
CA GLN A 691 6.34 -2.42 -27.87
C GLN A 691 7.52 -3.09 -27.16
N ASN A 692 7.26 -3.70 -26.00
CA ASN A 692 8.26 -4.58 -25.39
C ASN A 692 8.43 -5.80 -26.29
N ILE A 693 9.66 -6.27 -26.42
CA ILE A 693 9.92 -7.52 -27.13
C ILE A 693 9.95 -8.61 -26.07
N CYS A 694 9.02 -9.56 -26.16
CA CYS A 694 9.13 -10.79 -25.37
C CYS A 694 10.06 -11.77 -26.09
N LEU A 695 11.06 -12.28 -25.38
CA LEU A 695 11.87 -13.40 -25.81
C LEU A 695 11.35 -14.67 -25.13
N ALA A 696 10.79 -15.57 -25.92
CA ALA A 696 10.32 -16.87 -25.49
C ALA A 696 11.25 -17.98 -26.02
N THR A 697 11.58 -18.95 -25.17
CA THR A 697 12.39 -20.12 -25.51
C THR A 697 11.79 -21.38 -24.90
N SER A 698 11.82 -22.49 -25.62
CA SER A 698 11.52 -23.82 -25.10
C SER A 698 12.74 -24.73 -25.29
N GLN A 699 12.87 -25.71 -24.41
CA GLN A 699 13.82 -26.82 -24.47
C GLN A 699 13.03 -28.12 -24.36
N ILE A 700 13.25 -29.03 -25.31
CA ILE A 700 12.77 -30.40 -25.27
C ILE A 700 14.00 -31.30 -25.23
N LYS A 701 14.17 -32.07 -24.16
CA LYS A 701 15.35 -32.92 -23.99
C LYS A 701 15.35 -34.06 -25.00
N LEU A 702 16.54 -34.43 -25.46
CA LEU A 702 16.72 -35.52 -26.43
C LEU A 702 16.20 -36.87 -25.91
N THR A 703 16.20 -37.08 -24.59
CA THR A 703 15.59 -38.26 -23.97
C THR A 703 14.09 -38.38 -24.27
N ALA A 704 13.36 -37.26 -24.37
CA ALA A 704 11.94 -37.25 -24.72
C ALA A 704 11.71 -37.69 -26.17
N VAL A 705 12.58 -37.24 -27.07
CA VAL A 705 12.57 -37.61 -28.49
C VAL A 705 12.76 -39.12 -28.68
N PHE A 706 13.64 -39.75 -27.90
CA PHE A 706 13.84 -41.21 -27.95
C PHE A 706 12.73 -42.02 -27.30
N LYS A 707 11.89 -41.40 -26.47
CA LYS A 707 10.77 -42.07 -25.80
C LYS A 707 9.48 -42.06 -26.62
N ASN A 708 9.37 -41.16 -27.60
CA ASN A 708 8.17 -41.01 -28.41
C ASN A 708 8.47 -41.11 -29.92
N ASP A 709 8.04 -42.20 -30.55
CA ASP A 709 8.32 -42.49 -31.96
C ASP A 709 7.69 -41.45 -32.88
N GLN A 710 6.52 -40.91 -32.52
CA GLN A 710 5.85 -39.88 -33.32
C GLN A 710 6.58 -38.53 -33.24
N LEU A 711 7.07 -38.15 -32.06
CA LEU A 711 7.84 -36.92 -31.88
C LEU A 711 9.15 -37.02 -32.67
N MET A 712 9.78 -38.19 -32.64
CA MET A 712 10.96 -38.49 -33.43
C MET A 712 10.69 -38.38 -34.94
N ASN A 713 9.58 -38.97 -35.41
CA ASN A 713 9.15 -38.88 -36.82
C ASN A 713 8.84 -37.45 -37.24
N HIS A 714 8.13 -36.70 -36.39
CA HIS A 714 7.73 -35.33 -36.66
C HIS A 714 8.94 -34.39 -36.81
N LEU A 715 9.96 -34.58 -35.98
CA LEU A 715 11.15 -33.72 -35.95
C LEU A 715 12.22 -34.12 -36.98
N PHE A 716 12.41 -35.41 -37.25
CA PHE A 716 13.55 -35.93 -38.01
C PHE A 716 13.18 -36.68 -39.30
N GLY A 717 11.90 -36.93 -39.57
CA GLY A 717 11.42 -37.63 -40.76
C GLY A 717 12.14 -38.96 -41.00
N ASN A 718 12.25 -39.41 -42.26
CA ASN A 718 12.87 -40.71 -42.62
C ASN A 718 14.42 -40.72 -42.59
N THR A 719 15.08 -39.71 -42.02
CA THR A 719 16.56 -39.59 -42.03
C THR A 719 17.27 -40.19 -40.79
N TYR A 720 16.61 -41.14 -40.13
CA TYR A 720 17.02 -41.78 -38.87
C TYR A 720 18.46 -42.29 -38.81
N ASP A 721 18.97 -42.94 -39.86
CA ASP A 721 20.28 -43.60 -39.82
C ASP A 721 21.48 -42.63 -39.84
N ALA A 722 21.26 -41.33 -40.04
CA ALA A 722 22.31 -40.31 -40.07
C ALA A 722 22.55 -39.62 -38.72
N VAL A 723 21.75 -39.95 -37.69
CA VAL A 723 21.65 -39.23 -36.42
C VAL A 723 22.61 -39.84 -35.38
N SER A 724 23.91 -39.55 -35.50
CA SER A 724 24.90 -39.88 -34.45
C SER A 724 24.90 -38.83 -33.33
N VAL A 725 25.32 -39.19 -32.11
CA VAL A 725 25.53 -38.25 -30.96
C VAL A 725 26.40 -37.03 -31.34
N ASN A 726 27.23 -37.15 -32.39
CA ASN A 726 28.09 -36.08 -32.91
C ASN A 726 27.46 -35.23 -34.05
N LYS A 727 26.31 -35.63 -34.59
CA LYS A 727 25.53 -34.88 -35.60
C LYS A 727 24.14 -34.45 -35.09
N THR A 728 23.79 -34.85 -33.88
CA THR A 728 22.57 -34.46 -33.18
C THR A 728 22.79 -33.10 -32.54
N VAL A 729 21.90 -32.21 -32.89
CA VAL A 729 21.77 -30.90 -32.28
C VAL A 729 21.20 -31.16 -30.89
N SER A 730 21.96 -30.84 -29.85
CA SER A 730 21.69 -31.23 -28.46
C SER A 730 20.32 -30.75 -27.95
N GLN A 731 19.76 -29.69 -28.53
CA GLN A 731 18.58 -29.00 -28.03
C GLN A 731 17.82 -28.30 -29.19
N LEU A 732 16.50 -28.47 -29.24
CA LEU A 732 15.62 -27.71 -30.15
C LEU A 732 15.23 -26.39 -29.48
N TYR A 733 15.48 -25.28 -30.17
CA TYR A 733 15.19 -23.93 -29.70
C TYR A 733 14.40 -23.16 -30.74
N GLN A 734 13.29 -22.54 -30.33
CA GLN A 734 12.48 -21.68 -31.19
C GLN A 734 12.58 -20.22 -30.71
N CYS A 735 13.00 -19.30 -31.59
CA CYS A 735 12.93 -17.85 -31.35
C CYS A 735 11.62 -17.32 -31.95
N LEU A 736 10.71 -16.81 -31.13
CA LEU A 736 9.49 -16.16 -31.60
C LEU A 736 9.50 -14.67 -31.21
N LEU A 737 9.01 -13.80 -32.10
CA LEU A 737 8.88 -12.37 -31.85
C LEU A 737 7.40 -12.01 -31.72
N PHE A 738 7.01 -11.56 -30.52
CA PHE A 738 5.64 -11.14 -30.23
C PHE A 738 5.51 -9.63 -30.44
N VAL A 739 4.70 -9.21 -31.41
CA VAL A 739 4.49 -7.79 -31.73
C VAL A 739 2.99 -7.48 -31.71
N GLY A 740 2.57 -6.59 -30.82
CA GLY A 740 1.19 -6.08 -30.84
C GLY A 740 0.11 -7.14 -30.58
N LYS A 741 0.39 -8.11 -29.70
CA LYS A 741 -0.50 -9.22 -29.32
C LYS A 741 -0.64 -10.36 -30.34
N VAL A 742 0.25 -10.45 -31.33
CA VAL A 742 0.29 -11.53 -32.32
C VAL A 742 1.73 -11.98 -32.54
N TRP A 743 1.94 -13.29 -32.72
CA TRP A 743 3.22 -13.83 -33.19
C TRP A 743 3.43 -13.48 -34.66
N ASP A 744 4.57 -12.87 -34.99
CA ASP A 744 4.93 -12.62 -36.38
C ASP A 744 6.03 -13.58 -36.83
N GLU A 745 5.61 -14.79 -37.20
CA GLU A 745 6.50 -15.85 -37.72
C GLU A 745 7.22 -15.45 -39.01
N THR A 746 6.70 -14.47 -39.76
CA THR A 746 7.29 -14.03 -41.04
C THR A 746 8.51 -13.12 -40.85
N LYS A 747 8.70 -12.60 -39.63
CA LYS A 747 9.70 -11.57 -39.36
C LYS A 747 10.95 -12.08 -38.69
N CYS A 748 11.04 -13.33 -38.25
CA CYS A 748 12.24 -13.92 -37.66
C CYS A 748 12.48 -15.35 -38.17
N LEU A 749 13.61 -15.56 -38.86
CA LEU A 749 14.11 -16.87 -39.25
C LEU A 749 15.13 -17.34 -38.20
N ALA A 750 14.75 -18.29 -37.36
CA ALA A 750 15.70 -19.03 -36.52
C ALA A 750 16.32 -20.17 -37.33
N SER A 751 17.60 -20.49 -37.09
CA SER A 751 18.11 -21.81 -37.41
C SER A 751 17.33 -22.82 -36.57
N SER A 752 16.64 -23.79 -37.19
CA SER A 752 15.90 -24.86 -36.51
C SER A 752 16.76 -25.69 -35.54
N PHE A 753 18.07 -25.49 -35.61
CA PHE A 753 19.10 -26.25 -34.90
C PHE A 753 20.23 -25.33 -34.43
N ALA A 754 20.73 -25.52 -33.20
CA ALA A 754 21.96 -24.89 -32.73
C ALA A 754 23.18 -25.43 -33.52
N LYS A 755 24.11 -24.55 -33.86
CA LYS A 755 25.37 -24.87 -34.55
C LYS A 755 26.53 -24.73 -33.57
N ARG A 756 27.35 -25.76 -33.45
CA ARG A 756 28.53 -25.77 -32.57
C ARG A 756 29.71 -25.04 -33.22
N PHE A 757 30.22 -24.00 -32.57
CA PHE A 757 31.44 -23.28 -32.94
C PHE A 757 32.38 -23.28 -31.72
N ASP A 758 33.62 -23.73 -31.91
CA ASP A 758 34.67 -23.76 -30.86
C ASP A 758 34.23 -24.43 -29.55
N GLY A 759 33.44 -25.50 -29.65
CA GLY A 759 32.96 -26.28 -28.50
C GLY A 759 31.68 -25.74 -27.85
N VAL A 760 31.17 -24.58 -28.28
CA VAL A 760 29.98 -23.90 -27.73
C VAL A 760 28.84 -23.91 -28.75
N ASP A 761 27.62 -24.23 -28.32
CA ASP A 761 26.44 -24.28 -29.19
C ASP A 761 25.84 -22.87 -29.41
N HIS A 762 25.60 -22.50 -30.67
CA HIS A 762 25.11 -21.17 -31.06
C HIS A 762 23.80 -21.27 -31.85
N ILE A 763 22.80 -20.45 -31.54
CA ILE A 763 21.55 -20.35 -32.30
C ILE A 763 21.58 -19.04 -33.11
N GLN A 764 21.27 -19.10 -34.41
CA GLN A 764 21.19 -17.90 -35.24
C GLN A 764 19.73 -17.53 -35.49
N CYS A 765 19.29 -16.38 -34.97
CA CYS A 765 17.96 -15.82 -35.26
C CYS A 765 18.13 -14.54 -36.12
N LYS A 766 17.50 -14.49 -37.31
CA LYS A 766 17.57 -13.37 -38.28
C LYS A 766 16.19 -12.76 -38.48
N CYS A 767 16.00 -11.48 -38.13
CA CYS A 767 14.68 -10.83 -38.24
C CYS A 767 14.64 -9.70 -39.30
N SER A 768 13.48 -9.37 -39.91
CA SER A 768 13.42 -8.61 -41.19
C SER A 768 12.65 -7.27 -41.22
N SER A 769 11.96 -6.79 -40.17
CA SER A 769 11.49 -5.38 -40.14
C SER A 769 11.24 -4.80 -38.75
N ALA A 770 11.86 -3.65 -38.44
CA ALA A 770 12.14 -3.03 -37.13
C ALA A 770 12.72 -3.97 -36.04
N GLY A 771 12.47 -5.26 -36.18
CA GLY A 771 13.49 -6.27 -36.26
C GLY A 771 14.54 -5.99 -37.35
N MET A 772 15.78 -5.94 -36.91
CA MET A 772 16.77 -6.89 -37.39
C MET A 772 17.63 -7.31 -36.20
N LEU A 773 17.55 -8.60 -35.83
CA LEU A 773 18.76 -9.30 -35.40
C LEU A 773 19.63 -9.46 -36.63
N ARG A 774 20.60 -8.56 -36.73
CA ARG A 774 21.92 -8.80 -37.29
C ARG A 774 22.96 -8.32 -36.28
#